data_AF-A0A931B163-F1
#
_entry.id   AF-A0A931B163-F1
#
_cell.length_a   1.000
_cell.length_b   1.000
_cell.length_c   1.000
_cell.angle_alpha   90.00
_cell.angle_beta   90.00
_cell.angle_gamma   90.00
#
_symmetry.space_group_name_H-M   'P 1'
#
loop_
_entity.id
_entity.type
_entity.pdbx_description
1 polymer ?
#
loop_
_entity_poly.entity_id
_entity_poly.type
_entity_poly.pdbx_seq_one_letter_code
_entity_poly.pdbx_strand_id
1 'polypeptide(L)'
;MSADIKQPPYRVDEREIAAGTTTRFIQLVALLVISSASLLSTFWQVTTSPDHFSGLGCLLAAGFDVNSGDVASNYVPLLTHNAELTACYARYEPAPPVWGNAVWPLAMVLLAGLLTLLLPKLTRRWRHLMPLAEVDPSGKLREAAVDAAARAGLVRPPELVFDPFSRGNGAMVFGRDSHPILCLDADLVAALERDRTGFDAVLLHELAHIRNRDVTVSTATLAVWRVYLLLVALPGLGLNLWQLFSGSLTSDPFWSGEWPTVIRDLVYPILLTALAFLSRADVLRAREMYADRTARRWGASEHAWERPESGTSGFRRLLHMLRDAGRSHPRLSLRRSALAGPEALFRINPLQMFLAGAAAIMIAADSGIYLSDTNDWIVWGPALLAAAAAIAVAGVALWRAVAYAVLNDLPGVPSGISAGLWFGAGLAFAEWETGQLSKLQFVPSRPWLGLVVLCAGIGFCWWMAVCARLWLTVWPGADKRPALALMLVAAGLLATAWLYWWSTEASTYTVGLQSVRTLTEQVEQAFPGKVSAHRGLLHALALLAPVWVGWNGTLNVLADGVLWLVPLIGIVIGAVRRRPTADIPGGSDGRGPSLARPIAWALTVGAVTSIGGIAVAKAAMHSTVPAPDRFTALFAVMTLSWICVAIVFAAVAAAAIAAALVPWHRLPVALVAATGTTAFGLVATFFTESADGCVRPLADSMDVCVWVPSAGWSLTAQLMIAALSFSILAAFATAFVVSAVAKLNSRFREPTPRPSPHAHDPGTRRHVVRVIGAAIVVLVAIGATAIPTARAIQIHSSPVSSQTLDEEAQTADTPTNEPKLIRAFQLTAWYKFGGGQILQQWSQELGRFGRHLGQAVTASPSGILSTQWVSTLMADCRDLDRSARAAEAYFPVPDSRLQLNLAQAIAEAANAASTCTKSLQQGDGPAFMSAVSTIPDSVDHINAAYSAIKTETDEYARSN
;
A
#
# COMPACT_ATOMS: atom_id res chain seq x y z
N MET A 1 50.25 -45.49 -7.73
CA MET A 1 49.27 -44.85 -6.83
C MET A 1 48.76 -43.58 -7.50
N SER A 2 47.53 -43.59 -8.02
CA SER A 2 46.89 -42.37 -8.50
C SER A 2 46.16 -41.74 -7.32
N ALA A 3 46.47 -40.48 -7.00
CA ALA A 3 45.79 -39.78 -5.92
C ALA A 3 44.42 -39.32 -6.43
N ASP A 4 43.37 -40.02 -5.99
CA ASP A 4 41.99 -39.71 -6.34
C ASP A 4 41.57 -38.39 -5.65
N ILE A 5 41.77 -37.27 -6.35
CA ILE A 5 41.35 -35.94 -5.89
C ILE A 5 39.83 -35.92 -5.90
N LYS A 6 39.24 -36.29 -4.76
CA LYS A 6 37.82 -36.08 -4.47
C LYS A 6 37.47 -34.62 -4.76
N GLN A 7 36.79 -34.37 -5.88
CA GLN A 7 36.22 -33.06 -6.14
C GLN A 7 35.29 -32.72 -4.96
N PRO A 8 35.39 -31.50 -4.39
CA PRO A 8 34.46 -31.09 -3.34
C PRO A 8 33.03 -31.14 -3.88
N PRO A 9 32.03 -31.49 -3.04
CA PRO A 9 30.65 -31.60 -3.49
C PRO A 9 30.19 -30.28 -4.14
N TYR A 10 29.44 -30.44 -5.23
CA TYR A 10 29.09 -29.40 -6.20
C TYR A 10 28.48 -28.15 -5.52
N ARG A 11 29.32 -27.14 -5.23
CA ARG A 11 28.87 -25.85 -4.71
C ARG A 11 28.25 -25.06 -5.87
N VAL A 12 26.94 -24.82 -5.79
CA VAL A 12 26.18 -24.00 -6.76
C VAL A 12 26.87 -22.65 -6.93
N ASP A 13 27.24 -22.29 -8.17
CA ASP A 13 27.92 -21.02 -8.44
C ASP A 13 26.96 -19.85 -8.18
N GLU A 14 27.44 -18.79 -7.51
CA GLU A 14 26.66 -17.58 -7.24
C GLU A 14 26.14 -16.88 -8.50
N ARG A 15 26.70 -17.23 -9.67
CA ARG A 15 26.28 -16.78 -11.00
C ARG A 15 25.00 -17.45 -11.50
N GLU A 16 24.68 -18.66 -11.05
CA GLU A 16 23.39 -19.31 -11.35
C GLU A 16 22.23 -18.61 -10.62
N ILE A 17 22.54 -17.94 -9.51
CA ILE A 17 21.61 -17.25 -8.63
C ILE A 17 21.74 -15.73 -8.79
N ALA A 18 21.23 -15.21 -9.92
CA ALA A 18 21.28 -13.81 -10.40
C ALA A 18 21.56 -12.72 -9.35
N ALA A 19 22.60 -11.90 -9.58
CA ALA A 19 23.23 -11.00 -8.60
C ALA A 19 22.30 -10.00 -7.87
N GLY A 20 21.13 -9.66 -8.41
CA GLY A 20 20.13 -8.77 -7.78
C GLY A 20 20.48 -7.28 -7.82
N THR A 21 21.64 -6.90 -8.37
CA THR A 21 22.04 -5.50 -8.59
C THR A 21 21.10 -4.80 -9.57
N THR A 22 20.69 -5.48 -10.65
CA THR A 22 19.74 -4.97 -11.63
C THR A 22 18.37 -4.68 -11.03
N THR A 23 17.83 -5.53 -10.17
CA THR A 23 16.49 -5.28 -9.58
C THR A 23 16.51 -4.14 -8.57
N ARG A 24 17.59 -3.99 -7.79
CA ARG A 24 17.80 -2.81 -6.93
C ARG A 24 17.94 -1.51 -7.74
N PHE A 25 18.63 -1.56 -8.88
CA PHE A 25 18.70 -0.42 -9.79
C PHE A 25 17.33 -0.08 -10.39
N ILE A 26 16.56 -1.07 -10.84
CA ILE A 26 15.19 -0.86 -11.35
C ILE A 26 14.28 -0.26 -10.26
N GLN A 27 14.35 -0.73 -9.02
CA GLN A 27 13.60 -0.15 -7.90
C GLN A 27 14.00 1.31 -7.65
N LEU A 28 15.29 1.65 -7.72
CA LEU A 28 15.76 3.03 -7.60
C LEU A 28 15.21 3.92 -8.73
N VAL A 29 15.23 3.43 -9.98
CA VAL A 29 14.65 4.18 -11.12
C VAL A 29 13.15 4.34 -10.94
N ALA A 30 12.42 3.27 -10.60
CA ALA A 30 10.98 3.31 -10.38
C ALA A 30 10.61 4.30 -9.28
N LEU A 31 11.26 4.24 -8.11
CA LEU A 31 11.06 5.19 -7.02
C LEU A 31 11.29 6.64 -7.47
N LEU A 32 12.42 6.94 -8.12
CA LEU A 32 12.77 8.31 -8.47
C LEU A 32 11.96 8.90 -9.64
N VAL A 33 11.46 8.05 -10.54
CA VAL A 33 10.61 8.45 -11.67
C VAL A 33 9.14 8.55 -11.25
N ILE A 34 8.69 7.70 -10.33
CA ILE A 34 7.30 7.72 -9.86
C ILE A 34 7.11 8.83 -8.81
N SER A 35 7.98 8.93 -7.80
CA SER A 35 7.95 10.01 -6.79
C SER A 35 8.39 11.38 -7.33
N SER A 36 8.56 11.55 -8.65
CA SER A 36 8.63 12.87 -9.28
C SER A 36 7.25 13.41 -9.68
N ALA A 37 6.19 12.60 -9.58
CA ALA A 37 4.79 12.97 -9.82
C ALA A 37 4.29 14.02 -8.83
N SER A 38 4.49 13.73 -7.54
CA SER A 38 4.01 14.54 -6.42
C SER A 38 4.51 15.97 -6.56
N LEU A 39 5.80 16.15 -6.87
CA LEU A 39 6.36 17.47 -7.15
C LEU A 39 5.75 18.15 -8.40
N LEU A 40 5.50 17.42 -9.49
CA LEU A 40 4.84 18.02 -10.65
C LEU A 40 3.44 18.51 -10.28
N SER A 41 2.70 17.74 -9.47
CA SER A 41 1.38 18.12 -8.96
C SER A 41 1.46 19.38 -8.09
N THR A 42 2.40 19.44 -7.14
CA THR A 42 2.62 20.64 -6.30
C THR A 42 3.00 21.86 -7.16
N PHE A 43 3.91 21.69 -8.13
CA PHE A 43 4.31 22.78 -9.02
C PHE A 43 3.15 23.26 -9.91
N TRP A 44 2.32 22.33 -10.39
CA TRP A 44 1.10 22.67 -11.13
C TRP A 44 0.16 23.49 -10.25
N GLN A 45 -0.25 22.97 -9.09
CA GLN A 45 -1.15 23.64 -8.14
C GLN A 45 -0.67 25.06 -7.79
N VAL A 46 0.61 25.24 -7.47
CA VAL A 46 1.19 26.55 -7.13
C VAL A 46 1.23 27.52 -8.33
N THR A 47 1.36 27.01 -9.56
CA THR A 47 1.39 27.86 -10.76
C THR A 47 0.01 28.12 -11.38
N THR A 48 -0.99 27.29 -11.08
CA THR A 48 -2.36 27.42 -11.62
C THR A 48 -3.41 27.89 -10.62
N SER A 49 -3.09 28.05 -9.34
CA SER A 49 -4.00 28.61 -8.33
C SER A 49 -3.68 30.10 -8.06
N PRO A 50 -4.32 31.05 -8.77
CA PRO A 50 -4.09 32.49 -8.56
C PRO A 50 -4.72 33.05 -7.29
N ASP A 51 -5.54 32.26 -6.57
CA ASP A 51 -6.45 32.75 -5.54
C ASP A 51 -5.98 32.54 -4.09
N HIS A 52 -4.72 32.14 -3.89
CA HIS A 52 -4.07 31.86 -2.59
C HIS A 52 -4.62 30.67 -1.76
N PHE A 53 -5.71 30.02 -2.17
CA PHE A 53 -6.30 28.85 -1.48
C PHE A 53 -5.51 27.53 -1.58
N SER A 54 -4.29 27.55 -2.13
CA SER A 54 -3.36 26.41 -2.17
C SER A 54 -3.90 25.07 -2.73
N GLY A 55 -4.97 25.10 -3.54
CA GLY A 55 -5.63 23.89 -4.07
C GLY A 55 -6.72 23.28 -3.18
N LEU A 56 -7.16 24.03 -2.16
CA LEU A 56 -8.23 23.66 -1.23
C LEU A 56 -9.53 24.45 -1.49
N GLY A 57 -9.59 25.24 -2.57
CA GLY A 57 -10.71 26.14 -2.84
C GLY A 57 -12.05 25.41 -2.93
N CYS A 58 -12.09 24.29 -3.64
CA CYS A 58 -13.29 23.46 -3.73
C CYS A 58 -13.65 22.74 -2.42
N LEU A 59 -12.67 22.42 -1.57
CA LEU A 59 -12.94 21.80 -0.25
C LEU A 59 -13.51 22.82 0.73
N LEU A 60 -12.90 24.00 0.82
CA LEU A 60 -13.36 25.11 1.66
C LEU A 60 -14.75 25.60 1.21
N ALA A 61 -15.01 25.62 -0.11
CA ALA A 61 -16.32 25.91 -0.67
C ALA A 61 -17.39 24.87 -0.27
N ALA A 62 -17.00 23.61 -0.05
CA ALA A 62 -17.87 22.56 0.44
C ALA A 62 -17.96 22.49 1.98
N GLY A 63 -17.41 23.48 2.70
CA GLY A 63 -17.48 23.58 4.17
C GLY A 63 -16.40 22.80 4.94
N PHE A 64 -15.31 22.37 4.30
CA PHE A 64 -14.18 21.72 4.98
C PHE A 64 -13.52 22.67 5.99
N ASP A 65 -13.33 22.23 7.25
CA ASP A 65 -12.57 23.00 8.26
C ASP A 65 -11.19 22.37 8.47
N VAL A 66 -10.14 23.04 7.98
CA VAL A 66 -8.75 22.56 8.11
C VAL A 66 -8.27 22.49 9.56
N ASN A 67 -8.86 23.25 10.47
CA ASN A 67 -8.54 23.25 11.90
C ASN A 67 -9.34 22.18 12.68
N SER A 68 -10.30 21.50 12.05
CA SER A 68 -11.09 20.48 12.75
C SER A 68 -10.21 19.26 13.04
N GLY A 69 -10.16 18.89 14.32
CA GLY A 69 -9.44 17.70 14.78
C GLY A 69 -10.16 16.39 14.47
N ASP A 70 -11.37 16.47 13.91
CA ASP A 70 -12.19 15.31 13.54
C ASP A 70 -12.24 15.17 12.01
N VAL A 71 -11.57 14.15 11.51
CA VAL A 71 -11.55 13.84 10.08
C VAL A 71 -12.93 13.38 9.58
N ALA A 72 -13.80 12.87 10.46
CA ALA A 72 -15.14 12.45 10.06
C ALA A 72 -16.05 13.64 9.71
N SER A 73 -16.10 14.68 10.54
CA SER A 73 -16.94 15.87 10.29
C SER A 73 -16.57 16.60 9.00
N ASN A 74 -15.29 16.61 8.63
CA ASN A 74 -14.81 17.20 7.37
C ASN A 74 -15.20 16.40 6.12
N TYR A 75 -15.17 15.07 6.18
CA TYR A 75 -15.29 14.23 4.97
C TYR A 75 -16.71 13.72 4.71
N VAL A 76 -17.58 13.64 5.72
CA VAL A 76 -18.97 13.23 5.50
C VAL A 76 -19.72 14.18 4.55
N PRO A 77 -19.65 15.53 4.69
CA PRO A 77 -20.28 16.47 3.74
C PRO A 77 -19.68 16.38 2.32
N LEU A 78 -18.37 16.13 2.22
CA LEU A 78 -17.69 15.94 0.93
C LEU A 78 -18.17 14.67 0.21
N LEU A 79 -18.47 13.60 0.95
CA LEU A 79 -19.01 12.35 0.40
C LEU A 79 -20.47 12.51 -0.07
N THR A 80 -21.29 13.32 0.61
CA THR A 80 -22.67 13.61 0.18
C THR A 80 -22.72 14.52 -1.05
N HIS A 81 -21.75 15.43 -1.21
CA HIS A 81 -21.64 16.36 -2.34
C HIS A 81 -20.50 16.02 -3.32
N ASN A 82 -20.19 14.72 -3.49
CA ASN A 82 -19.03 14.29 -4.26
C ASN A 82 -19.13 14.62 -5.77
N ALA A 83 -20.34 14.68 -6.33
CA ALA A 83 -20.54 15.03 -7.74
C ALA A 83 -20.28 16.52 -7.99
N GLU A 84 -20.75 17.36 -7.08
CA GLU A 84 -20.57 18.81 -7.03
C GLU A 84 -19.10 19.16 -6.79
N LEU A 85 -18.44 18.42 -5.89
CA LEU A 85 -17.01 18.52 -5.62
C LEU A 85 -16.17 18.17 -6.85
N THR A 86 -16.49 17.07 -7.52
CA THR A 86 -15.82 16.68 -8.78
C THR A 86 -16.03 17.74 -9.87
N ALA A 87 -17.23 18.32 -9.98
CA ALA A 87 -17.53 19.39 -10.93
C ALA A 87 -16.79 20.70 -10.60
N CYS A 88 -16.63 21.02 -9.31
CA CYS A 88 -15.83 22.16 -8.84
C CYS A 88 -14.36 21.99 -9.23
N TYR A 89 -13.75 20.85 -8.88
CA TYR A 89 -12.35 20.54 -9.24
C TYR A 89 -12.12 20.62 -10.74
N ALA A 90 -12.97 19.97 -11.55
CA ALA A 90 -12.86 19.99 -13.01
C ALA A 90 -12.92 21.40 -13.62
N ARG A 91 -13.52 22.36 -12.92
CA ARG A 91 -13.76 23.72 -13.42
C ARG A 91 -12.76 24.77 -12.91
N TYR A 92 -12.43 24.73 -11.62
CA TYR A 92 -11.68 25.80 -10.95
C TYR A 92 -10.28 25.37 -10.50
N GLU A 93 -10.08 24.09 -10.21
CA GLU A 93 -8.80 23.53 -9.75
C GLU A 93 -8.39 22.33 -10.64
N PRO A 94 -8.29 22.52 -11.98
CA PRO A 94 -8.12 21.41 -12.92
C PRO A 94 -6.78 20.71 -12.70
N ALA A 95 -6.85 19.38 -12.61
CA ALA A 95 -5.69 18.50 -12.55
C ALA A 95 -4.70 18.77 -13.70
N PRO A 96 -3.39 18.50 -13.51
CA PRO A 96 -2.41 18.61 -14.60
C PRO A 96 -2.86 17.75 -15.78
N PRO A 97 -2.76 18.26 -17.02
CA PRO A 97 -3.28 17.54 -18.18
C PRO A 97 -2.57 16.19 -18.32
N VAL A 98 -3.31 15.15 -18.69
CA VAL A 98 -2.85 13.74 -18.70
C VAL A 98 -1.53 13.53 -19.46
N TRP A 99 -1.20 14.37 -20.45
CA TRP A 99 0.11 14.32 -21.12
C TRP A 99 1.28 14.79 -20.24
N GLY A 100 1.08 15.74 -19.32
CA GLY A 100 2.09 16.22 -18.37
C GLY A 100 2.56 15.11 -17.45
N ASN A 101 1.60 14.32 -16.95
CA ASN A 101 1.81 13.09 -16.19
C ASN A 101 2.71 12.06 -16.92
N ALA A 102 2.71 12.02 -18.26
CA ALA A 102 3.60 11.17 -19.04
C ALA A 102 4.94 11.86 -19.41
N VAL A 103 4.91 13.16 -19.75
CA VAL A 103 6.07 13.91 -20.24
C VAL A 103 7.16 14.03 -19.18
N TRP A 104 6.82 14.21 -17.91
CA TRP A 104 7.82 14.42 -16.85
C TRP A 104 8.62 13.15 -16.49
N PRO A 105 7.99 11.97 -16.23
CA PRO A 105 8.68 10.69 -16.19
C PRO A 105 9.56 10.41 -17.41
N LEU A 106 9.01 10.67 -18.61
CA LEU A 106 9.73 10.45 -19.86
C LEU A 106 10.97 11.36 -19.95
N ALA A 107 10.84 12.64 -19.59
CA ALA A 107 11.95 13.59 -19.56
C ALA A 107 13.03 13.17 -18.56
N MET A 108 12.67 12.69 -17.36
CA MET A 108 13.65 12.14 -16.41
C MET A 108 14.39 10.93 -16.98
N VAL A 109 13.70 9.96 -17.57
CA VAL A 109 14.30 8.75 -18.15
C VAL A 109 15.20 9.11 -19.34
N LEU A 110 14.73 9.97 -20.25
CA LEU A 110 15.50 10.42 -21.41
C LEU A 110 16.74 11.24 -21.01
N LEU A 111 16.61 12.17 -20.05
CA LEU A 111 17.74 12.97 -19.58
C LEU A 111 18.74 12.11 -18.81
N ALA A 112 18.29 11.15 -18.00
CA ALA A 112 19.18 10.20 -17.33
C ALA A 112 19.89 9.27 -18.33
N GLY A 113 19.20 8.82 -19.38
CA GLY A 113 19.78 8.07 -20.49
C GLY A 113 20.85 8.89 -21.24
N LEU A 114 20.52 10.11 -21.65
CA LEU A 114 21.43 11.04 -22.30
C LEU A 114 22.66 11.33 -21.41
N LEU A 115 22.44 11.63 -20.13
CA LEU A 115 23.50 11.91 -19.17
C LEU A 115 24.38 10.67 -18.93
N THR A 116 23.83 9.45 -19.00
CA THR A 116 24.61 8.20 -18.98
C THR A 116 25.53 8.07 -20.19
N LEU A 117 25.07 8.50 -21.37
CA LEU A 117 25.87 8.50 -22.61
C LEU A 117 26.94 9.61 -22.63
N LEU A 118 26.67 10.75 -21.97
CA LEU A 118 27.56 11.91 -21.92
C LEU A 118 28.59 11.85 -20.79
N LEU A 119 28.26 11.26 -19.62
CA LEU A 119 29.14 11.19 -18.44
C LEU A 119 30.59 10.78 -18.79
N PRO A 120 30.83 9.71 -19.57
CA PRO A 120 32.20 9.28 -19.87
C PRO A 120 33.02 10.34 -20.63
N LYS A 121 32.39 11.04 -21.58
CA LYS A 121 33.04 12.13 -22.34
C LYS A 121 33.32 13.34 -21.45
N LEU A 122 32.36 13.68 -20.58
CA LEU A 122 32.50 14.78 -19.62
C LEU A 122 33.59 14.49 -18.59
N THR A 123 33.63 13.28 -18.00
CA THR A 123 34.68 12.85 -17.07
C THR A 123 36.06 12.90 -17.72
N ARG A 124 36.22 12.41 -18.97
CA ARG A 124 37.49 12.51 -19.71
C ARG A 124 37.95 13.95 -19.87
N ARG A 125 37.03 14.86 -20.24
CA ARG A 125 37.32 16.29 -20.44
C ARG A 125 37.63 17.02 -19.13
N TRP A 126 36.85 16.78 -18.06
CA TRP A 126 36.98 17.49 -16.79
C TRP A 126 38.15 17.00 -15.93
N ARG A 127 38.53 15.71 -16.02
CA ARG A 127 39.73 15.17 -15.34
C ARG A 127 41.00 15.26 -16.19
N HIS A 128 40.94 15.86 -17.39
CA HIS A 128 42.06 15.98 -18.33
C HIS A 128 42.79 14.64 -18.59
N LEU A 129 42.03 13.55 -18.73
CA LEU A 129 42.59 12.19 -18.82
C LEU A 129 43.39 12.00 -20.11
N MET A 130 44.62 11.52 -19.95
CA MET A 130 45.57 11.28 -21.04
C MET A 130 45.48 9.83 -21.52
N PRO A 131 45.67 9.54 -22.83
CA PRO A 131 45.88 8.18 -23.32
C PRO A 131 47.11 7.54 -22.65
N LEU A 132 47.02 6.28 -22.22
CA LEU A 132 48.15 5.62 -21.53
C LEU A 132 49.44 5.59 -22.38
N ALA A 133 49.31 5.57 -23.72
CA ALA A 133 50.44 5.56 -24.65
C ALA A 133 51.36 6.80 -24.55
N GLU A 134 50.88 7.92 -24.01
CA GLU A 134 51.68 9.14 -23.78
C GLU A 134 52.52 9.05 -22.50
N VAL A 135 52.18 8.13 -21.59
CA VAL A 135 52.74 8.02 -20.22
C VAL A 135 53.47 6.69 -19.99
N ASP A 136 53.28 5.70 -20.87
CA ASP A 136 54.01 4.43 -20.88
C ASP A 136 54.90 4.25 -22.14
N PRO A 137 56.05 4.96 -22.25
CA PRO A 137 57.02 4.74 -23.32
C PRO A 137 57.60 3.31 -23.35
N SER A 138 57.51 2.60 -22.22
CA SER A 138 58.08 1.27 -22.02
C SER A 138 57.16 0.12 -22.43
N GLY A 139 55.86 0.37 -22.60
CA GLY A 139 54.82 -0.63 -22.81
C GLY A 139 54.48 -1.50 -21.58
N LYS A 140 55.19 -1.37 -20.45
CA LYS A 140 55.05 -2.24 -19.26
C LYS A 140 53.67 -2.16 -18.59
N LEU A 141 53.06 -0.96 -18.52
CA LEU A 141 51.73 -0.77 -17.95
C LEU A 141 50.67 -1.36 -18.87
N ARG A 142 50.82 -1.16 -20.18
CA ARG A 142 49.96 -1.77 -21.19
C ARG A 142 50.04 -3.30 -21.18
N GLU A 143 51.24 -3.86 -21.08
CA GLU A 143 51.46 -5.30 -20.97
C GLU A 143 50.82 -5.88 -19.70
N ALA A 144 51.04 -5.24 -18.54
CA ALA A 144 50.41 -5.63 -17.28
C ALA A 144 48.86 -5.59 -17.35
N ALA A 145 48.30 -4.56 -17.99
CA ALA A 145 46.86 -4.43 -18.21
C ALA A 145 46.30 -5.50 -19.16
N VAL A 146 47.02 -5.84 -20.23
CA VAL A 146 46.62 -6.90 -21.18
C VAL A 146 46.70 -8.28 -20.53
N ASP A 147 47.75 -8.59 -19.78
CA ASP A 147 47.89 -9.85 -19.05
C ASP A 147 46.77 -10.03 -18.01
N ALA A 148 46.48 -8.99 -17.20
CA ALA A 148 45.37 -9.04 -16.25
C ALA A 148 44.01 -9.18 -16.95
N ALA A 149 43.80 -8.52 -18.10
CA ALA A 149 42.58 -8.67 -18.90
C ALA A 149 42.44 -10.08 -19.51
N ALA A 150 43.55 -10.72 -19.87
CA ALA A 150 43.58 -12.12 -20.30
C ALA A 150 43.26 -13.07 -19.14
N ARG A 151 43.86 -12.88 -17.96
CA ARG A 151 43.51 -13.61 -16.72
C ARG A 151 42.02 -13.45 -16.34
N ALA A 152 41.46 -12.25 -16.55
CA ALA A 152 40.04 -11.96 -16.36
C ALA A 152 39.11 -12.58 -17.42
N GLY A 153 39.65 -13.14 -18.51
CA GLY A 153 38.88 -13.71 -19.61
C GLY A 153 37.99 -12.69 -20.34
N LEU A 154 38.48 -11.46 -20.51
CA LEU A 154 37.77 -10.43 -21.27
C LEU A 154 37.94 -10.62 -22.77
N VAL A 155 36.83 -10.61 -23.51
CA VAL A 155 36.81 -10.76 -24.98
C VAL A 155 37.45 -9.56 -25.70
N ARG A 156 37.44 -8.38 -25.06
CA ARG A 156 38.09 -7.15 -25.54
C ARG A 156 38.73 -6.45 -24.34
N PRO A 157 39.99 -5.98 -24.42
CA PRO A 157 40.59 -5.15 -23.38
C PRO A 157 39.90 -3.78 -23.31
N PRO A 158 39.87 -3.12 -22.13
CA PRO A 158 39.36 -1.75 -22.01
C PRO A 158 40.26 -0.72 -22.70
N GLU A 159 39.71 0.45 -22.99
CA GLU A 159 40.51 1.65 -23.30
C GLU A 159 41.29 2.06 -22.05
N LEU A 160 42.61 2.21 -22.16
CA LEU A 160 43.48 2.56 -21.03
C LEU A 160 43.78 4.06 -21.05
N VAL A 161 43.44 4.73 -19.95
CA VAL A 161 43.71 6.16 -19.74
C VAL A 161 44.40 6.39 -18.38
N PHE A 162 45.02 7.55 -18.23
CA PHE A 162 45.77 7.95 -17.06
C PHE A 162 45.23 9.27 -16.49
N ASP A 163 45.14 9.36 -15.16
CA ASP A 163 44.88 10.64 -14.47
C ASP A 163 46.17 11.13 -13.78
N PRO A 164 46.84 12.17 -14.33
CA PRO A 164 48.07 12.73 -13.76
C PRO A 164 47.86 13.53 -12.47
N PHE A 165 46.62 13.90 -12.12
CA PHE A 165 46.30 14.73 -10.96
C PHE A 165 45.72 13.93 -9.79
N SER A 166 45.38 12.65 -10.01
CA SER A 166 44.84 11.76 -8.99
C SER A 166 45.90 11.28 -8.00
N ARG A 167 45.83 11.74 -6.75
CA ARG A 167 46.66 11.30 -5.60
C ARG A 167 46.08 10.06 -4.92
N GLY A 168 45.54 9.14 -5.72
CA GLY A 168 44.93 7.89 -5.28
C GLY A 168 45.83 6.71 -5.63
N ASN A 169 45.97 5.74 -4.73
CA ASN A 169 46.55 4.44 -5.05
C ASN A 169 45.43 3.50 -5.52
N GLY A 170 44.77 3.87 -6.62
CA GLY A 170 43.58 3.19 -7.14
C GLY A 170 43.48 3.25 -8.67
N ALA A 171 42.40 2.68 -9.16
CA ALA A 171 41.95 2.78 -10.54
C ALA A 171 40.43 2.94 -10.54
N MET A 172 39.85 3.35 -11.67
CA MET A 172 38.40 3.38 -11.85
C MET A 172 38.02 2.91 -13.25
N VAL A 173 36.93 2.14 -13.34
CA VAL A 173 36.25 1.85 -14.60
C VAL A 173 35.00 2.71 -14.78
N PHE A 174 34.87 3.29 -15.97
CA PHE A 174 33.68 4.02 -16.40
C PHE A 174 33.43 3.80 -17.91
N GLY A 175 32.31 4.29 -18.43
CA GLY A 175 31.94 4.12 -19.85
C GLY A 175 30.67 3.30 -20.02
N ARG A 176 30.70 2.35 -20.96
CA ARG A 176 29.62 1.38 -21.22
C ARG A 176 30.21 -0.02 -21.22
N ASP A 177 29.43 -1.05 -20.92
CA ASP A 177 29.94 -2.44 -20.89
C ASP A 177 30.45 -2.91 -22.27
N SER A 178 30.04 -2.26 -23.37
CA SER A 178 30.54 -2.50 -24.73
C SER A 178 31.82 -1.73 -25.08
N HIS A 179 32.12 -0.65 -24.36
CA HIS A 179 33.30 0.22 -24.51
C HIS A 179 33.74 0.71 -23.11
N PRO A 180 34.32 -0.17 -22.29
CA PRO A 180 34.80 0.18 -20.96
C PRO A 180 36.12 0.96 -21.05
N ILE A 181 36.24 1.99 -20.22
CA ILE A 181 37.45 2.81 -20.06
C ILE A 181 37.98 2.55 -18.66
N LEU A 182 39.23 2.09 -18.56
CA LEU A 182 39.96 1.87 -17.31
C LEU A 182 40.95 3.03 -17.13
N CYS A 183 40.75 3.80 -16.07
CA CYS A 183 41.63 4.89 -15.67
C CYS A 183 42.54 4.45 -14.53
N LEU A 184 43.85 4.62 -14.69
CA LEU A 184 44.84 4.38 -13.65
C LEU A 184 45.21 5.70 -12.97
N ASP A 185 45.22 5.73 -11.63
CA ASP A 185 45.71 6.88 -10.88
C ASP A 185 47.26 6.87 -10.80
N ALA A 186 47.86 8.04 -10.56
CA ALA A 186 49.32 8.22 -10.52
C ALA A 186 50.03 7.34 -9.46
N ASP A 187 49.50 7.26 -8.24
CA ASP A 187 50.15 6.46 -7.19
C ASP A 187 50.03 4.95 -7.43
N LEU A 188 48.98 4.49 -8.13
CA LEU A 188 48.85 3.08 -8.54
C LEU A 188 49.85 2.74 -9.64
N VAL A 189 50.05 3.62 -10.64
CA VAL A 189 51.09 3.45 -11.65
C VAL A 189 52.47 3.33 -10.97
N ALA A 190 52.76 4.21 -10.01
CA ALA A 190 53.97 4.12 -9.21
C ALA A 190 54.01 2.91 -8.25
N ALA A 191 52.90 2.20 -8.03
CA ALA A 191 52.86 0.96 -7.26
C ALA A 191 53.29 -0.27 -8.08
N LEU A 192 53.28 -0.21 -9.41
CA LEU A 192 53.68 -1.33 -10.29
C LEU A 192 55.06 -1.90 -9.92
N GLU A 193 56.02 -1.02 -9.59
CA GLU A 193 57.40 -1.39 -9.24
C GLU A 193 57.59 -1.63 -7.73
N ARG A 194 56.74 -1.04 -6.88
CA ARG A 194 56.86 -1.11 -5.40
C ARG A 194 56.07 -2.24 -4.76
N ASP A 195 54.90 -2.55 -5.30
CA ASP A 195 54.03 -3.66 -4.89
C ASP A 195 53.22 -4.15 -6.10
N ARG A 196 53.86 -4.99 -6.91
CA ARG A 196 53.21 -5.60 -8.07
C ARG A 196 51.98 -6.44 -7.69
N THR A 197 51.95 -6.99 -6.47
CA THR A 197 50.83 -7.84 -6.03
C THR A 197 49.59 -7.03 -5.67
N GLY A 198 49.76 -5.86 -5.04
CA GLY A 198 48.71 -4.88 -4.81
C GLY A 198 48.22 -4.24 -6.11
N PHE A 199 49.12 -3.93 -7.04
CA PHE A 199 48.77 -3.44 -8.38
C PHE A 199 47.85 -4.43 -9.12
N ASP A 200 48.29 -5.70 -9.22
CA ASP A 200 47.51 -6.76 -9.85
C ASP A 200 46.15 -6.98 -9.16
N ALA A 201 46.09 -6.89 -7.83
CA ALA A 201 44.84 -7.05 -7.08
C ALA A 201 43.81 -5.94 -7.37
N VAL A 202 44.24 -4.67 -7.42
CA VAL A 202 43.39 -3.53 -7.81
C VAL A 202 42.91 -3.68 -9.26
N LEU A 203 43.83 -4.04 -10.15
CA LEU A 203 43.54 -4.21 -11.57
C LEU A 203 42.52 -5.34 -11.82
N LEU A 204 42.67 -6.49 -11.15
CA LEU A 204 41.70 -7.60 -11.24
C LEU A 204 40.32 -7.24 -10.65
N HIS A 205 40.25 -6.37 -9.64
CA HIS A 205 38.98 -5.82 -9.11
C HIS A 205 38.28 -4.92 -10.13
N GLU A 206 39.00 -3.99 -10.73
CA GLU A 206 38.44 -3.12 -11.77
C GLU A 206 38.01 -3.89 -13.03
N LEU A 207 38.80 -4.88 -13.47
CA LEU A 207 38.42 -5.76 -14.59
C LEU A 207 37.20 -6.64 -14.25
N ALA A 208 36.93 -6.91 -12.97
CA ALA A 208 35.75 -7.66 -12.55
C ALA A 208 34.46 -6.87 -12.75
N HIS A 209 34.47 -5.55 -12.53
CA HIS A 209 33.34 -4.67 -12.84
C HIS A 209 32.95 -4.74 -14.34
N ILE A 210 33.96 -4.76 -15.23
CA ILE A 210 33.77 -4.97 -16.68
C ILE A 210 33.13 -6.34 -16.95
N ARG A 211 33.72 -7.42 -16.41
CA ARG A 211 33.24 -8.79 -16.67
C ARG A 211 31.81 -9.03 -16.16
N ASN A 212 31.45 -8.39 -15.05
CA ASN A 212 30.14 -8.46 -14.41
C ASN A 212 29.10 -7.52 -15.07
N ARG A 213 29.49 -6.74 -16.10
CA ARG A 213 28.63 -5.79 -16.84
C ARG A 213 27.92 -4.79 -15.92
N ASP A 214 28.67 -4.24 -14.97
CA ASP A 214 28.13 -3.31 -14.00
C ASP A 214 28.59 -1.86 -14.21
N VAL A 215 29.40 -1.60 -15.25
CA VAL A 215 29.92 -0.28 -15.63
C VAL A 215 28.78 0.62 -16.08
N THR A 216 27.93 0.12 -16.99
CA THR A 216 26.75 0.90 -17.43
C THR A 216 25.79 1.15 -16.27
N VAL A 217 25.57 0.15 -15.40
CA VAL A 217 24.72 0.29 -14.21
C VAL A 217 25.29 1.33 -13.24
N SER A 218 26.62 1.39 -13.08
CA SER A 218 27.32 2.43 -12.32
C SER A 218 26.96 3.82 -12.86
N THR A 219 27.25 4.04 -14.15
CA THR A 219 27.08 5.35 -14.79
C THR A 219 25.61 5.76 -14.85
N ALA A 220 24.69 4.82 -15.08
CA ALA A 220 23.24 5.06 -15.03
C ALA A 220 22.76 5.42 -13.61
N THR A 221 23.24 4.72 -12.57
CA THR A 221 22.94 5.05 -11.17
C THR A 221 23.45 6.46 -10.81
N LEU A 222 24.62 6.86 -11.33
CA LEU A 222 25.13 8.23 -11.17
C LEU A 222 24.27 9.26 -11.91
N ALA A 223 23.83 8.95 -13.13
CA ALA A 223 23.05 9.85 -13.98
C ALA A 223 21.63 10.07 -13.43
N VAL A 224 20.90 9.00 -13.12
CA VAL A 224 19.55 9.05 -12.52
C VAL A 224 19.57 9.86 -11.23
N TRP A 225 20.55 9.62 -10.34
CA TRP A 225 20.71 10.40 -9.11
C TRP A 225 20.92 11.91 -9.37
N ARG A 226 21.77 12.28 -10.36
CA ARG A 226 22.01 13.69 -10.70
C ARG A 226 20.78 14.34 -11.32
N VAL A 227 20.06 13.64 -12.19
CA VAL A 227 18.80 14.13 -12.80
C VAL A 227 17.72 14.30 -11.74
N TYR A 228 17.57 13.35 -10.82
CA TYR A 228 16.67 13.48 -9.67
C TYR A 228 17.00 14.71 -8.80
N LEU A 229 18.29 14.93 -8.46
CA LEU A 229 18.66 16.12 -7.70
C LEU A 229 18.31 17.43 -8.43
N LEU A 230 18.61 17.50 -9.73
CA LEU A 230 18.43 18.73 -10.53
C LEU A 230 16.97 19.03 -10.89
N LEU A 231 16.16 18.01 -11.21
CA LEU A 231 14.78 18.19 -11.64
C LEU A 231 13.76 18.04 -10.50
N VAL A 232 14.08 17.27 -9.45
CA VAL A 232 13.11 16.93 -8.39
C VAL A 232 13.52 17.51 -7.05
N ALA A 233 14.63 17.04 -6.46
CA ALA A 233 14.95 17.38 -5.07
C ALA A 233 15.22 18.88 -4.86
N LEU A 234 16.00 19.52 -5.75
CA LEU A 234 16.33 20.94 -5.60
C LEU A 234 15.15 21.87 -5.96
N PRO A 235 14.40 21.69 -7.06
CA PRO A 235 13.22 22.50 -7.32
C PRO A 235 12.13 22.32 -6.27
N GLY A 236 11.89 21.09 -5.81
CA GLY A 236 10.87 20.81 -4.78
C GLY A 236 11.21 21.39 -3.42
N LEU A 237 12.45 21.24 -2.95
CA LEU A 237 12.89 21.91 -1.73
C LEU A 237 12.87 23.44 -1.88
N GLY A 238 13.25 23.96 -3.05
CA GLY A 238 13.20 25.40 -3.35
C GLY A 238 11.77 25.96 -3.31
N LEU A 239 10.80 25.24 -3.87
CA LEU A 239 9.39 25.62 -3.87
C LEU A 239 8.80 25.64 -2.45
N ASN A 240 9.00 24.56 -1.68
CA ASN A 240 8.55 24.45 -0.30
C ASN A 240 9.17 25.54 0.60
N LEU A 241 10.48 25.79 0.46
CA LEU A 241 11.15 26.87 1.19
C LEU A 241 10.64 28.26 0.76
N TRP A 242 10.34 28.46 -0.53
CA TRP A 242 9.76 29.72 -1.00
C TRP A 242 8.34 29.95 -0.45
N GLN A 243 7.48 28.92 -0.41
CA GLN A 243 6.17 29.00 0.25
C GLN A 243 6.32 29.34 1.74
N LEU A 244 7.29 28.74 2.42
CA LEU A 244 7.58 29.00 3.84
C LEU A 244 8.08 30.42 4.11
N PHE A 245 8.95 30.98 3.25
CA PHE A 245 9.55 32.30 3.45
C PHE A 245 8.81 33.47 2.80
N SER A 246 7.91 33.22 1.85
CA SER A 246 7.11 34.27 1.18
C SER A 246 5.99 34.83 2.06
N GLY A 247 5.85 34.37 3.31
CA GLY A 247 4.74 34.70 4.20
C GLY A 247 3.48 33.88 3.93
N SER A 248 3.32 33.33 2.72
CA SER A 248 2.13 32.59 2.26
C SER A 248 1.73 31.39 3.13
N LEU A 249 2.60 30.90 4.01
CA LEU A 249 2.28 29.88 5.01
C LEU A 249 2.21 30.43 6.45
N THR A 250 2.88 31.53 6.78
CA THR A 250 2.99 32.03 8.18
C THR A 250 2.04 33.17 8.52
N SER A 251 1.52 33.89 7.53
CA SER A 251 0.41 34.83 7.69
C SER A 251 -0.94 34.20 7.34
N ASP A 252 -0.95 32.92 6.97
CA ASP A 252 -2.16 32.17 6.64
C ASP A 252 -2.77 31.52 7.90
N PRO A 253 -4.04 31.81 8.25
CA PRO A 253 -4.75 31.16 9.35
C PRO A 253 -4.95 29.65 9.24
N PHE A 254 -4.75 29.05 8.06
CA PHE A 254 -4.74 27.58 7.90
C PHE A 254 -3.52 26.92 8.58
N TRP A 255 -2.48 27.69 8.91
CA TRP A 255 -1.21 27.22 9.47
C TRP A 255 -1.33 26.32 10.71
N SER A 256 -2.32 26.52 11.58
CA SER A 256 -2.51 25.68 12.77
C SER A 256 -3.06 24.29 12.46
N GLY A 257 -3.90 24.16 11.44
CA GLY A 257 -4.55 22.91 11.04
C GLY A 257 -3.71 22.12 10.05
N GLU A 258 -3.09 22.81 9.09
CA GLU A 258 -2.31 22.20 8.02
C GLU A 258 -0.85 21.94 8.36
N TRP A 259 -0.37 22.35 9.54
CA TRP A 259 1.02 22.16 9.96
C TRP A 259 1.55 20.72 9.77
N PRO A 260 0.77 19.64 10.02
CA PRO A 260 1.21 18.28 9.76
C PRO A 260 1.37 17.96 8.27
N THR A 261 0.56 18.55 7.39
CA THR A 261 0.67 18.42 5.93
C THR A 261 1.88 19.21 5.43
N VAL A 262 2.00 20.49 5.79
CA VAL A 262 3.12 21.35 5.40
C VAL A 262 4.48 20.80 5.86
N ILE A 263 4.53 20.27 7.09
CA ILE A 263 5.77 19.66 7.60
C ILE A 263 6.08 18.35 6.85
N ARG A 264 5.08 17.55 6.46
CA ARG A 264 5.30 16.41 5.55
C ARG A 264 5.80 16.87 4.19
N ASP A 265 5.20 17.88 3.57
CA ASP A 265 5.61 18.34 2.24
C ASP A 265 7.05 18.89 2.21
N LEU A 266 7.51 19.46 3.33
CA LEU A 266 8.92 19.85 3.52
C LEU A 266 9.85 18.65 3.83
N VAL A 267 9.39 17.66 4.61
CA VAL A 267 10.20 16.51 5.05
C VAL A 267 10.27 15.41 3.97
N TYR A 268 9.21 15.22 3.19
CA TYR A 268 9.09 14.24 2.12
C TYR A 268 10.21 14.33 1.08
N PRO A 269 10.55 15.48 0.47
CA PRO A 269 11.66 15.57 -0.49
C PRO A 269 13.01 15.30 0.18
N ILE A 270 13.18 15.63 1.46
CA ILE A 270 14.39 15.35 2.23
C ILE A 270 14.52 13.83 2.47
N LEU A 271 13.44 13.17 2.90
CA LEU A 271 13.42 11.73 3.15
C LEU A 271 13.50 10.91 1.86
N LEU A 272 12.77 11.28 0.81
CA LEU A 272 12.90 10.67 -0.51
C LEU A 272 14.35 10.78 -1.02
N THR A 273 14.99 11.95 -0.86
CA THR A 273 16.41 12.12 -1.20
C THR A 273 17.31 11.23 -0.36
N ALA A 274 17.03 11.05 0.93
CA ALA A 274 17.78 10.16 1.82
C ALA A 274 17.59 8.67 1.45
N LEU A 275 16.36 8.24 1.18
CA LEU A 275 16.02 6.87 0.74
C LEU A 275 16.64 6.55 -0.62
N ALA A 276 16.61 7.50 -1.55
CA ALA A 276 17.25 7.42 -2.86
C ALA A 276 18.78 7.32 -2.73
N PHE A 277 19.40 8.13 -1.85
CA PHE A 277 20.82 8.09 -1.56
C PHE A 277 21.25 6.75 -0.93
N LEU A 278 20.48 6.23 0.02
CA LEU A 278 20.73 4.93 0.66
C LEU A 278 20.54 3.75 -0.32
N SER A 279 19.52 3.83 -1.19
CA SER A 279 19.27 2.84 -2.25
C SER A 279 20.40 2.82 -3.28
N ARG A 280 20.85 4.00 -3.73
CA ARG A 280 22.07 4.19 -4.53
C ARG A 280 23.29 3.57 -3.83
N ALA A 281 23.50 3.86 -2.54
CA ALA A 281 24.64 3.32 -1.80
C ALA A 281 24.56 1.79 -1.63
N ASP A 282 23.36 1.19 -1.50
CA ASP A 282 23.18 -0.26 -1.50
C ASP A 282 23.45 -0.90 -2.87
N VAL A 283 23.01 -0.29 -3.98
CA VAL A 283 23.36 -0.73 -5.36
C VAL A 283 24.86 -0.72 -5.59
N LEU A 284 25.56 0.34 -5.18
CA LEU A 284 27.01 0.46 -5.34
C LEU A 284 27.75 -0.56 -4.46
N ARG A 285 27.47 -0.63 -3.15
CA ARG A 285 28.12 -1.59 -2.23
C ARG A 285 27.91 -3.04 -2.64
N ALA A 286 26.77 -3.39 -3.22
CA ALA A 286 26.49 -4.74 -3.69
C ALA A 286 27.49 -5.17 -4.79
N ARG A 287 27.78 -4.28 -5.74
CA ARG A 287 28.68 -4.53 -6.87
C ARG A 287 30.11 -4.76 -6.41
N GLU A 288 30.61 -3.94 -5.49
CA GLU A 288 31.95 -4.09 -4.89
C GLU A 288 32.18 -5.51 -4.35
N MET A 289 31.18 -6.09 -3.67
CA MET A 289 31.30 -7.45 -3.11
C MET A 289 31.35 -8.56 -4.19
N TYR A 290 30.73 -8.36 -5.36
CA TYR A 290 30.86 -9.29 -6.49
C TYR A 290 32.18 -9.11 -7.23
N ALA A 291 32.68 -7.87 -7.34
CA ALA A 291 33.99 -7.57 -7.90
C ALA A 291 35.11 -8.18 -7.06
N ASP A 292 35.09 -7.97 -5.73
CA ASP A 292 36.02 -8.56 -4.75
C ASP A 292 36.20 -10.08 -4.97
N ARG A 293 35.09 -10.82 -5.00
CA ARG A 293 35.13 -12.29 -5.13
C ARG A 293 35.51 -12.74 -6.53
N THR A 294 35.16 -11.96 -7.56
CA THR A 294 35.59 -12.25 -8.94
C THR A 294 37.09 -12.04 -9.10
N ALA A 295 37.64 -10.96 -8.54
CA ALA A 295 39.08 -10.71 -8.49
C ALA A 295 39.84 -11.79 -7.71
N ARG A 296 39.30 -12.22 -6.56
CA ARG A 296 39.87 -13.33 -5.78
C ARG A 296 39.89 -14.65 -6.55
N ARG A 297 38.83 -14.96 -7.31
CA ARG A 297 38.78 -16.13 -8.24
C ARG A 297 39.85 -16.06 -9.34
N TRP A 298 40.34 -14.86 -9.69
CA TRP A 298 41.41 -14.65 -10.66
C TRP A 298 42.81 -14.50 -10.04
N GLY A 299 42.95 -14.72 -8.73
CA GLY A 299 44.24 -14.75 -8.04
C GLY A 299 44.68 -13.44 -7.37
N ALA A 300 43.80 -12.42 -7.24
CA ALA A 300 44.11 -11.22 -6.47
C ALA A 300 44.54 -11.54 -5.01
N SER A 301 45.55 -10.85 -4.49
CA SER A 301 46.22 -11.16 -3.22
C SER A 301 45.42 -10.72 -1.98
N GLU A 302 45.36 -11.54 -0.92
CA GLU A 302 44.54 -11.23 0.26
C GLU A 302 45.02 -9.99 1.04
N HIS A 303 46.34 -9.73 1.00
CA HIS A 303 46.98 -8.55 1.59
C HIS A 303 46.33 -7.22 1.18
N ALA A 304 45.72 -7.13 -0.01
CA ALA A 304 44.97 -5.95 -0.45
C ALA A 304 43.80 -5.58 0.48
N TRP A 305 43.25 -6.55 1.22
CA TRP A 305 42.13 -6.39 2.15
C TRP A 305 42.52 -6.45 3.64
N GLU A 306 43.81 -6.52 4.00
CA GLU A 306 44.28 -6.77 5.38
C GLU A 306 44.48 -5.52 6.26
N ARG A 307 44.29 -4.30 5.72
CA ARG A 307 44.51 -3.05 6.46
C ARG A 307 43.67 -2.95 7.76
N PRO A 308 44.23 -2.56 8.91
CA PRO A 308 43.48 -2.49 10.17
C PRO A 308 42.35 -1.43 10.13
N GLU A 309 41.14 -1.80 10.56
CA GLU A 309 40.04 -0.84 10.78
C GLU A 309 40.17 -0.21 12.17
N SER A 310 40.10 1.12 12.26
CA SER A 310 40.09 1.83 13.53
C SER A 310 38.73 1.69 14.24
N GLY A 311 38.73 1.10 15.43
CA GLY A 311 37.53 0.92 16.24
C GLY A 311 37.03 2.22 16.87
N THR A 312 35.72 2.44 16.89
CA THR A 312 35.07 3.60 17.53
C THR A 312 33.94 3.19 18.46
N SER A 313 33.93 3.71 19.69
CA SER A 313 32.94 3.41 20.74
C SER A 313 31.93 4.56 20.97
N GLY A 314 30.87 4.26 21.74
CA GLY A 314 29.88 5.25 22.21
C GLY A 314 28.95 5.82 21.13
N PHE A 315 28.40 7.01 21.38
CA PHE A 315 27.48 7.74 20.48
C PHE A 315 28.04 7.93 19.06
N ARG A 316 29.36 8.05 18.92
CA ARG A 316 30.07 8.09 17.63
C ARG A 316 29.75 6.86 16.76
N ARG A 317 29.46 5.70 17.36
CA ARG A 317 29.09 4.47 16.64
C ARG A 317 27.79 4.62 15.84
N LEU A 318 26.81 5.38 16.32
CA LEU A 318 25.56 5.63 15.59
C LEU A 318 25.79 6.55 14.37
N LEU A 319 26.51 7.65 14.58
CA LEU A 319 26.98 8.55 13.51
C LEU A 319 27.85 7.80 12.48
N HIS A 320 28.72 6.90 12.92
CA HIS A 320 29.48 6.02 12.04
C HIS A 320 28.59 5.03 11.29
N MET A 321 27.56 4.44 11.91
CA MET A 321 26.61 3.57 11.21
C MET A 321 25.84 4.31 10.11
N LEU A 322 25.37 5.54 10.37
CA LEU A 322 24.72 6.37 9.35
C LEU A 322 25.69 6.75 8.23
N ARG A 323 26.91 7.19 8.57
CA ARG A 323 27.97 7.50 7.59
C ARG A 323 28.37 6.29 6.75
N ASP A 324 28.42 5.10 7.36
CA ASP A 324 28.73 3.83 6.69
C ASP A 324 27.57 3.29 5.85
N ALA A 325 26.32 3.63 6.18
CA ALA A 325 25.17 3.35 5.33
C ALA A 325 25.22 4.17 4.02
N GLY A 326 25.74 5.40 4.09
CA GLY A 326 25.96 6.30 2.95
C GLY A 326 27.27 6.09 2.17
N ARG A 327 28.21 5.29 2.67
CA ARG A 327 29.46 4.99 1.93
C ARG A 327 29.16 4.12 0.71
N SER A 328 29.66 4.53 -0.46
CA SER A 328 29.50 3.74 -1.70
C SER A 328 30.34 2.46 -1.73
N HIS A 329 31.44 2.40 -0.97
CA HIS A 329 32.24 1.19 -0.76
C HIS A 329 31.91 0.55 0.60
N PRO A 330 31.80 -0.80 0.68
CA PRO A 330 31.56 -1.51 1.93
C PRO A 330 32.76 -1.45 2.89
N ARG A 331 32.51 -1.64 4.19
CA ARG A 331 33.57 -1.78 5.21
C ARG A 331 34.52 -2.92 4.84
N LEU A 332 35.80 -2.76 5.16
CA LEU A 332 36.84 -3.75 4.86
C LEU A 332 36.58 -5.08 5.58
N SER A 333 36.06 -5.03 6.81
CA SER A 333 35.58 -6.20 7.55
C SER A 333 34.43 -6.95 6.85
N LEU A 334 33.55 -6.25 6.14
CA LEU A 334 32.49 -6.87 5.34
C LEU A 334 33.07 -7.49 4.05
N ARG A 335 34.01 -6.81 3.38
CA ARG A 335 34.73 -7.35 2.20
C ARG A 335 35.46 -8.65 2.57
N ARG A 336 36.23 -8.66 3.67
CA ARG A 336 36.84 -9.89 4.22
C ARG A 336 35.82 -11.00 4.47
N SER A 337 34.68 -10.67 5.09
CA SER A 337 33.64 -11.66 5.37
C SER A 337 33.04 -12.26 4.10
N ALA A 338 32.92 -11.47 3.01
CA ALA A 338 32.48 -11.96 1.71
C ALA A 338 33.55 -12.75 0.95
N LEU A 339 34.83 -12.45 1.15
CA LEU A 339 35.95 -13.25 0.63
C LEU A 339 36.07 -14.59 1.35
N ALA A 340 35.90 -14.61 2.68
CA ALA A 340 36.01 -15.80 3.52
C ALA A 340 34.90 -16.85 3.27
N GLY A 341 33.71 -16.45 2.81
CA GLY A 341 32.64 -17.38 2.48
C GLY A 341 31.53 -16.78 1.62
N PRO A 342 30.85 -17.58 0.77
CA PRO A 342 29.79 -17.06 -0.11
C PRO A 342 28.58 -16.54 0.67
N GLU A 343 28.38 -17.04 1.89
CA GLU A 343 27.21 -16.78 2.74
C GLU A 343 26.89 -15.30 2.88
N ALA A 344 27.93 -14.44 3.01
CA ALA A 344 27.75 -13.00 3.18
C ALA A 344 27.00 -12.32 2.02
N LEU A 345 27.11 -12.83 0.79
CA LEU A 345 26.35 -12.33 -0.38
C LEU A 345 24.86 -12.67 -0.31
N PHE A 346 24.51 -13.76 0.37
CA PHE A 346 23.14 -14.28 0.48
C PHE A 346 22.47 -13.90 1.81
N ARG A 347 23.15 -13.21 2.72
CA ARG A 347 22.55 -12.65 3.93
C ARG A 347 21.57 -11.54 3.55
N ILE A 348 20.35 -11.65 4.05
CA ILE A 348 19.31 -10.63 3.85
C ILE A 348 19.73 -9.35 4.58
N ASN A 349 19.91 -8.26 3.83
CA ASN A 349 20.29 -6.95 4.38
C ASN A 349 19.05 -6.25 4.97
N PRO A 350 19.01 -5.94 6.29
CA PRO A 350 17.95 -5.15 6.92
C PRO A 350 17.58 -3.87 6.19
N LEU A 351 18.58 -3.09 5.79
CA LEU A 351 18.39 -1.82 5.09
C LEU A 351 17.74 -2.03 3.72
N GLN A 352 18.13 -3.07 2.99
CA GLN A 352 17.52 -3.40 1.69
C GLN A 352 16.03 -3.77 1.86
N MET A 353 15.66 -4.50 2.92
CA MET A 353 14.26 -4.83 3.18
C MET A 353 13.45 -3.58 3.55
N PHE A 354 13.99 -2.72 4.41
CA PHE A 354 13.37 -1.43 4.76
C PHE A 354 13.17 -0.54 3.53
N LEU A 355 14.19 -0.37 2.69
CA LEU A 355 14.10 0.42 1.45
C LEU A 355 13.10 -0.18 0.44
N ALA A 356 12.99 -1.51 0.37
CA ALA A 356 11.99 -2.18 -0.48
C ALA A 356 10.56 -1.98 0.03
N GLY A 357 10.35 -1.94 1.35
CA GLY A 357 9.05 -1.63 1.95
C GLY A 357 8.68 -0.15 1.73
N ALA A 358 9.57 0.77 2.09
CA ALA A 358 9.33 2.20 1.94
C ALA A 358 9.04 2.59 0.48
N ALA A 359 9.83 2.07 -0.46
CA ALA A 359 9.59 2.32 -1.88
C ALA A 359 8.28 1.73 -2.41
N ALA A 360 7.77 0.63 -1.85
CA ALA A 360 6.50 0.06 -2.28
C ALA A 360 5.34 1.03 -1.99
N ILE A 361 5.28 1.59 -0.78
CA ILE A 361 4.23 2.54 -0.40
C ILE A 361 4.37 3.86 -1.15
N MET A 362 5.59 4.42 -1.25
CA MET A 362 5.79 5.66 -2.02
C MET A 362 5.38 5.48 -3.48
N ILE A 363 5.78 4.37 -4.12
CA ILE A 363 5.34 4.04 -5.48
C ILE A 363 3.81 3.91 -5.56
N ALA A 364 3.15 3.25 -4.59
CA ALA A 364 1.69 3.11 -4.59
C ALA A 364 0.98 4.46 -4.45
N ALA A 365 1.42 5.30 -3.52
CA ALA A 365 0.87 6.63 -3.28
C ALA A 365 1.05 7.55 -4.50
N ASP A 366 2.30 7.70 -4.96
CA ASP A 366 2.67 8.64 -6.02
C ASP A 366 2.14 8.21 -7.40
N SER A 367 2.01 6.91 -7.67
CA SER A 367 1.41 6.45 -8.95
C SER A 367 -0.12 6.53 -8.99
N GLY A 368 -0.79 6.72 -7.85
CA GLY A 368 -2.20 7.11 -7.83
C GLY A 368 -2.45 8.42 -8.58
N ILE A 369 -1.56 9.41 -8.42
CA ILE A 369 -1.60 10.73 -9.08
C ILE A 369 -1.56 10.59 -10.62
N TYR A 370 -0.87 9.57 -11.14
CA TYR A 370 -0.79 9.32 -12.59
C TYR A 370 -1.97 8.54 -13.17
N LEU A 371 -2.70 7.78 -12.34
CA LEU A 371 -3.67 6.77 -12.78
C LEU A 371 -5.11 7.08 -12.34
N SER A 372 -5.35 8.11 -11.53
CA SER A 372 -6.69 8.51 -11.04
C SER A 372 -7.69 8.84 -12.15
N ASP A 373 -7.23 9.44 -13.25
CA ASP A 373 -8.08 9.83 -14.40
C ASP A 373 -8.33 8.67 -15.39
N THR A 374 -7.88 7.46 -15.06
CA THR A 374 -8.02 6.29 -15.95
C THR A 374 -9.22 5.42 -15.58
N ASN A 375 -9.86 4.83 -16.60
CA ASN A 375 -11.02 3.93 -16.51
C ASN A 375 -10.96 2.96 -15.31
N ASP A 376 -12.09 2.72 -14.62
CA ASP A 376 -12.31 1.90 -13.42
C ASP A 376 -11.57 0.54 -13.37
N TRP A 377 -11.19 0.04 -14.54
CA TRP A 377 -10.47 -1.21 -14.76
C TRP A 377 -8.97 -1.11 -14.41
N ILE A 378 -8.43 0.09 -14.17
CA ILE A 378 -6.99 0.37 -13.94
C ILE A 378 -6.71 0.77 -12.47
N VAL A 379 -7.72 0.86 -11.59
CA VAL A 379 -7.59 1.33 -10.19
C VAL A 379 -6.60 0.48 -9.34
N TRP A 380 -6.34 -0.78 -9.71
CA TRP A 380 -5.31 -1.64 -9.10
C TRP A 380 -3.89 -1.47 -9.67
N GLY A 381 -3.71 -0.63 -10.69
CA GLY A 381 -2.44 -0.33 -11.35
C GLY A 381 -1.35 0.20 -10.40
N PRO A 382 -1.62 1.20 -9.53
CA PRO A 382 -0.65 1.70 -8.54
C PRO A 382 -0.13 0.58 -7.62
N ALA A 383 -1.05 -0.21 -7.08
CA ALA A 383 -0.75 -1.35 -6.21
C ALA A 383 0.07 -2.42 -6.94
N LEU A 384 -0.17 -2.65 -8.24
CA LEU A 384 0.59 -3.63 -9.03
C LEU A 384 2.02 -3.16 -9.29
N LEU A 385 2.23 -1.88 -9.61
CA LEU A 385 3.56 -1.30 -9.80
C LEU A 385 4.39 -1.36 -8.51
N ALA A 386 3.77 -0.99 -7.39
CA ALA A 386 4.35 -1.10 -6.05
C ALA A 386 4.70 -2.55 -5.67
N ALA A 387 3.77 -3.48 -5.88
CA ALA A 387 3.98 -4.91 -5.66
C ALA A 387 5.13 -5.45 -6.52
N ALA A 388 5.18 -5.11 -7.81
CA ALA A 388 6.24 -5.51 -8.73
C ALA A 388 7.62 -5.04 -8.26
N ALA A 389 7.75 -3.77 -7.83
CA ALA A 389 8.98 -3.23 -7.26
C ALA A 389 9.39 -3.98 -5.96
N ALA A 390 8.43 -4.23 -5.06
CA ALA A 390 8.67 -4.96 -3.81
C ALA A 390 9.16 -6.40 -4.05
N ILE A 391 8.49 -7.18 -4.91
CA ILE A 391 8.87 -8.58 -5.17
C ILE A 391 10.20 -8.70 -5.91
N ALA A 392 10.51 -7.77 -6.81
CA ALA A 392 11.76 -7.78 -7.58
C ALA A 392 13.00 -7.64 -6.68
N VAL A 393 12.86 -7.03 -5.50
CA VAL A 393 13.97 -6.80 -4.58
C VAL A 393 13.85 -7.63 -3.31
N ALA A 394 12.74 -7.56 -2.57
CA ALA A 394 12.54 -8.35 -1.35
C ALA A 394 12.27 -9.84 -1.67
N GLY A 395 11.37 -10.12 -2.62
CA GLY A 395 11.04 -11.49 -3.04
C GLY A 395 12.25 -12.24 -3.61
N VAL A 396 12.99 -11.59 -4.53
CA VAL A 396 14.24 -12.14 -5.06
C VAL A 396 15.29 -12.33 -3.96
N ALA A 397 15.55 -11.33 -3.10
CA ALA A 397 16.54 -11.48 -2.03
C ALA A 397 16.21 -12.63 -1.06
N LEU A 398 14.94 -12.78 -0.68
CA LEU A 398 14.45 -13.88 0.14
C LEU A 398 14.63 -15.24 -0.55
N TRP A 399 14.21 -15.36 -1.81
CA TRP A 399 14.40 -16.59 -2.58
C TRP A 399 15.87 -16.97 -2.67
N ARG A 400 16.76 -16.02 -2.99
CA ARG A 400 18.21 -16.27 -3.10
C ARG A 400 18.82 -16.73 -1.78
N ALA A 401 18.44 -16.09 -0.67
CA ALA A 401 18.90 -16.47 0.68
C ALA A 401 18.45 -17.89 1.07
N VAL A 402 17.19 -18.24 0.77
CA VAL A 402 16.65 -19.58 1.04
C VAL A 402 17.22 -20.62 0.08
N ALA A 403 17.35 -20.32 -1.21
CA ALA A 403 17.96 -21.19 -2.22
C ALA A 403 19.40 -21.54 -1.86
N TYR A 404 20.21 -20.54 -1.53
CA TYR A 404 21.59 -20.78 -1.11
C TYR A 404 21.66 -21.66 0.15
N ALA A 405 20.84 -21.38 1.17
CA ALA A 405 20.83 -22.18 2.40
C ALA A 405 20.33 -23.63 2.19
N VAL A 406 19.33 -23.84 1.33
CA VAL A 406 18.75 -25.17 1.04
C VAL A 406 19.66 -25.99 0.12
N LEU A 407 20.25 -25.38 -0.91
CA LEU A 407 21.09 -26.09 -1.89
C LEU A 407 22.50 -26.42 -1.37
N ASN A 408 22.92 -25.84 -0.25
CA ASN A 408 24.20 -26.13 0.42
C ASN A 408 24.00 -26.78 1.82
N ASP A 409 22.79 -27.29 2.12
CA ASP A 409 22.43 -27.96 3.38
C ASP A 409 22.83 -27.20 4.67
N LEU A 410 22.74 -25.87 4.64
CA LEU A 410 23.24 -25.02 5.74
C LEU A 410 22.31 -25.07 6.98
N PRO A 411 22.87 -25.17 8.20
CA PRO A 411 22.10 -25.15 9.43
C PRO A 411 21.55 -23.74 9.69
N GLY A 412 20.25 -23.53 9.41
CA GLY A 412 19.55 -22.28 9.73
C GLY A 412 18.97 -21.54 8.53
N VAL A 413 18.22 -22.24 7.66
CA VAL A 413 17.45 -21.63 6.56
C VAL A 413 16.63 -20.43 7.07
N PRO A 414 16.75 -19.24 6.43
CA PRO A 414 16.03 -18.04 6.87
C PRO A 414 14.51 -18.26 6.95
N SER A 415 13.89 -17.85 8.06
CA SER A 415 12.44 -17.93 8.24
C SER A 415 11.68 -16.77 7.61
N GLY A 416 12.34 -15.78 7.02
CA GLY A 416 11.70 -14.57 6.49
C GLY A 416 11.21 -13.57 7.54
N ILE A 417 10.90 -13.98 8.77
CA ILE A 417 10.34 -13.12 9.84
C ILE A 417 11.20 -11.87 10.09
N SER A 418 12.52 -12.01 10.26
CA SER A 418 13.40 -10.85 10.48
C SER A 418 13.50 -9.94 9.26
N ALA A 419 13.33 -10.46 8.05
CA ALA A 419 13.29 -9.65 6.83
C ALA A 419 11.97 -8.87 6.75
N GLY A 420 10.87 -9.55 7.06
CA GLY A 420 9.52 -8.99 7.11
C GLY A 420 9.33 -7.93 8.18
N LEU A 421 10.07 -8.01 9.30
CA LEU A 421 10.10 -6.93 10.30
C LEU A 421 10.67 -5.64 9.70
N TRP A 422 11.80 -5.72 8.98
CA TRP A 422 12.40 -4.55 8.34
C TRP A 422 11.59 -4.08 7.11
N PHE A 423 11.05 -5.00 6.32
CA PHE A 423 10.16 -4.68 5.20
C PHE A 423 8.87 -3.99 5.67
N GLY A 424 8.19 -4.55 6.67
CA GLY A 424 6.99 -3.97 7.29
C GLY A 424 7.27 -2.65 8.01
N ALA A 425 8.44 -2.47 8.62
CA ALA A 425 8.87 -1.17 9.16
C ALA A 425 9.11 -0.14 8.05
N GLY A 426 9.59 -0.56 6.88
CA GLY A 426 9.69 0.27 5.69
C GLY A 426 8.32 0.70 5.17
N LEU A 427 7.37 -0.25 5.05
CA LEU A 427 5.98 0.05 4.69
C LEU A 427 5.40 1.09 5.67
N ALA A 428 5.38 0.78 6.97
CA ALA A 428 4.77 1.63 8.00
C ALA A 428 5.42 3.02 8.14
N PHE A 429 6.73 3.14 7.84
CA PHE A 429 7.41 4.43 7.80
C PHE A 429 6.94 5.30 6.64
N ALA A 430 6.88 4.75 5.43
CA ALA A 430 6.42 5.48 4.25
C ALA A 430 4.91 5.80 4.31
N GLU A 431 4.10 4.95 4.95
CA GLU A 431 2.67 5.21 5.24
C GLU A 431 2.44 6.43 6.16
N TRP A 432 3.32 6.61 7.15
CA TRP A 432 3.28 7.76 8.05
C TRP A 432 3.75 9.05 7.36
N GLU A 433 4.76 8.93 6.49
CA GLU A 433 5.35 10.06 5.76
C GLU A 433 4.44 10.56 4.63
N THR A 434 3.91 9.66 3.80
CA THR A 434 2.94 9.99 2.73
C THR A 434 1.58 10.48 3.26
N GLY A 435 1.42 10.56 4.58
CA GLY A 435 0.18 11.01 5.23
C GLY A 435 -1.00 10.04 5.06
N GLN A 436 -0.87 8.89 4.39
CA GLN A 436 -2.02 7.99 4.19
C GLN A 436 -2.60 7.50 5.52
N LEU A 437 -1.75 7.17 6.50
CA LEU A 437 -2.19 6.74 7.83
C LEU A 437 -3.00 7.79 8.59
N SER A 438 -2.68 9.07 8.44
CA SER A 438 -3.11 10.11 9.39
C SER A 438 -3.74 11.35 8.76
N LYS A 439 -3.74 11.43 7.43
CA LYS A 439 -4.21 12.55 6.60
C LYS A 439 -3.68 13.88 7.13
N LEU A 440 -4.56 14.72 7.70
CA LEU A 440 -4.25 16.04 8.25
C LEU A 440 -3.51 16.01 9.59
N GLN A 441 -3.40 14.87 10.28
CA GLN A 441 -2.83 14.75 11.63
C GLN A 441 -1.38 14.22 11.59
N PHE A 442 -0.55 14.57 12.58
CA PHE A 442 0.80 13.98 12.72
C PHE A 442 0.77 12.51 13.14
N VAL A 443 -0.17 12.17 14.01
CA VAL A 443 -0.38 10.83 14.56
C VAL A 443 -1.83 10.47 14.24
N PRO A 444 -2.11 9.30 13.65
CA PRO A 444 -3.47 8.89 13.35
C PRO A 444 -4.27 8.66 14.63
N SER A 445 -5.58 8.84 14.56
CA SER A 445 -6.51 8.66 15.70
C SER A 445 -6.48 7.21 16.25
N ARG A 446 -6.12 6.23 15.42
CA ARG A 446 -5.97 4.81 15.79
C ARG A 446 -4.55 4.28 15.46
N PRO A 447 -3.49 4.68 16.18
CA PRO A 447 -2.10 4.42 15.80
C PRO A 447 -1.69 2.95 15.90
N TRP A 448 -2.42 2.14 16.66
CA TRP A 448 -2.22 0.70 16.72
C TRP A 448 -2.50 0.00 15.38
N LEU A 449 -3.28 0.58 14.47
CA LEU A 449 -3.51 0.03 13.12
C LEU A 449 -2.24 0.04 12.26
N GLY A 450 -1.26 0.89 12.55
CA GLY A 450 0.08 0.81 11.93
C GLY A 450 0.81 -0.53 12.20
N LEU A 451 0.43 -1.25 13.27
CA LEU A 451 0.92 -2.62 13.51
C LEU A 451 0.40 -3.62 12.48
N VAL A 452 -0.75 -3.37 11.83
CA VAL A 452 -1.28 -4.24 10.76
C VAL A 452 -0.34 -4.22 9.56
N VAL A 453 0.16 -3.05 9.16
CA VAL A 453 1.16 -2.87 8.09
C VAL A 453 2.46 -3.63 8.42
N LEU A 454 2.94 -3.50 9.66
CA LEU A 454 4.12 -4.22 10.13
C LEU A 454 3.91 -5.75 10.10
N CYS A 455 2.75 -6.22 10.58
CA CYS A 455 2.38 -7.63 10.59
C CYS A 455 2.18 -8.19 9.18
N ALA A 456 1.64 -7.41 8.23
CA ALA A 456 1.51 -7.79 6.83
C ALA A 456 2.90 -8.03 6.20
N GLY A 457 3.86 -7.13 6.42
CA GLY A 457 5.25 -7.32 6.00
C GLY A 457 5.91 -8.58 6.60
N ILE A 458 5.67 -8.86 7.89
CA ILE A 458 6.15 -10.08 8.56
C ILE A 458 5.52 -11.34 7.95
N GLY A 459 4.19 -11.37 7.79
CA GLY A 459 3.44 -12.48 7.21
C GLY A 459 3.87 -12.77 5.78
N PHE A 460 3.96 -11.74 4.94
CA PHE A 460 4.40 -11.81 3.55
C PHE A 460 5.81 -12.43 3.41
N CYS A 461 6.82 -11.87 4.08
CA CYS A 461 8.18 -12.38 3.98
C CYS A 461 8.33 -13.79 4.60
N TRP A 462 7.56 -14.11 5.64
CA TRP A 462 7.56 -15.44 6.25
C TRP A 462 6.92 -16.49 5.34
N TRP A 463 5.77 -16.19 4.75
CA TRP A 463 5.13 -17.03 3.73
C TRP A 463 6.08 -17.27 2.56
N MET A 464 6.68 -16.20 2.01
CA MET A 464 7.66 -16.28 0.93
C MET A 464 8.83 -17.20 1.25
N ALA A 465 9.47 -17.04 2.41
CA ALA A 465 10.64 -17.84 2.77
C ALA A 465 10.30 -19.33 2.96
N VAL A 466 9.16 -19.65 3.57
CA VAL A 466 8.77 -21.05 3.83
C VAL A 466 8.23 -21.73 2.57
N CYS A 467 7.49 -21.02 1.72
CA CYS A 467 7.07 -21.53 0.41
C CYS A 467 8.27 -21.70 -0.54
N ALA A 468 9.23 -20.77 -0.55
CA ALA A 468 10.48 -20.95 -1.29
C ALA A 468 11.21 -22.23 -0.86
N ARG A 469 11.37 -22.45 0.46
CA ARG A 469 11.99 -23.67 1.01
C ARG A 469 11.24 -24.93 0.55
N LEU A 470 9.91 -24.94 0.62
CA LEU A 470 9.10 -26.05 0.15
C LEU A 470 9.38 -26.33 -1.34
N TRP A 471 9.20 -25.34 -2.20
CA TRP A 471 9.37 -25.49 -3.65
C TRP A 471 10.78 -25.94 -4.05
N LEU A 472 11.83 -25.36 -3.45
CA LEU A 472 13.22 -25.78 -3.69
C LEU A 472 13.46 -27.26 -3.36
N THR A 473 12.80 -27.80 -2.34
CA THR A 473 12.95 -29.23 -1.95
C THR A 473 12.12 -30.22 -2.77
N VAL A 474 11.06 -29.78 -3.47
CA VAL A 474 10.18 -30.68 -4.24
C VAL A 474 10.34 -30.56 -5.76
N TRP A 475 10.93 -29.46 -6.25
CA TRP A 475 10.98 -29.14 -7.68
C TRP A 475 11.90 -30.06 -8.49
N PRO A 476 11.41 -30.69 -9.59
CA PRO A 476 12.19 -31.61 -10.43
C PRO A 476 13.42 -30.99 -11.08
N GLY A 477 13.24 -29.80 -11.66
CA GLY A 477 14.20 -29.28 -12.62
C GLY A 477 15.55 -29.03 -11.97
N ALA A 478 16.62 -29.29 -12.72
CA ALA A 478 17.91 -28.68 -12.45
C ALA A 478 17.74 -27.14 -12.42
N ASP A 479 17.04 -26.59 -13.41
CA ASP A 479 16.60 -25.20 -13.40
C ASP A 479 15.48 -24.96 -12.37
N LYS A 480 15.73 -24.04 -11.43
CA LYS A 480 14.80 -23.59 -10.38
C LYS A 480 14.06 -22.29 -10.76
N ARG A 481 14.35 -21.67 -11.91
CA ARG A 481 13.71 -20.43 -12.38
C ARG A 481 12.19 -20.51 -12.52
N PRO A 482 11.55 -21.60 -12.97
CA PRO A 482 10.09 -21.64 -13.06
C PRO A 482 9.43 -21.66 -11.67
N ALA A 483 10.06 -22.29 -10.67
CA ALA A 483 9.59 -22.24 -9.28
C ALA A 483 9.75 -20.84 -8.67
N LEU A 484 10.85 -20.14 -8.99
CA LEU A 484 11.01 -18.72 -8.65
C LEU A 484 9.91 -17.87 -9.31
N ALA A 485 9.66 -18.04 -10.61
CA ALA A 485 8.65 -17.29 -11.34
C ALA A 485 7.24 -17.51 -10.76
N LEU A 486 6.86 -18.75 -10.49
CA LEU A 486 5.61 -19.09 -9.80
C LEU A 486 5.50 -18.38 -8.44
N MET A 487 6.56 -18.43 -7.63
CA MET A 487 6.58 -17.75 -6.32
C MET A 487 6.52 -16.22 -6.44
N LEU A 488 7.17 -15.61 -7.43
CA LEU A 488 7.12 -14.16 -7.64
C LEU A 488 5.75 -13.70 -8.15
N VAL A 489 5.15 -14.40 -9.11
CA VAL A 489 3.80 -14.09 -9.59
C VAL A 489 2.78 -14.21 -8.46
N ALA A 490 2.86 -15.30 -7.69
CA ALA A 490 2.03 -15.50 -6.51
C ALA A 490 2.21 -14.36 -5.50
N ALA A 491 3.45 -14.04 -5.14
CA ALA A 491 3.76 -12.94 -4.20
C ALA A 491 3.31 -11.57 -4.71
N GLY A 492 3.42 -11.33 -6.02
CA GLY A 492 2.97 -10.10 -6.66
C GLY A 492 1.46 -9.92 -6.51
N LEU A 493 0.68 -10.98 -6.75
CA LEU A 493 -0.77 -10.97 -6.53
C LEU A 493 -1.13 -10.65 -5.07
N LEU A 494 -0.46 -11.31 -4.10
CA LEU A 494 -0.70 -11.06 -2.67
C LEU A 494 -0.38 -9.61 -2.28
N ALA A 495 0.76 -9.09 -2.73
CA ALA A 495 1.17 -7.72 -2.46
C ALA A 495 0.25 -6.71 -3.15
N THR A 496 -0.20 -6.98 -4.38
CA THR A 496 -1.15 -6.10 -5.11
C THR A 496 -2.50 -6.05 -4.40
N ALA A 497 -3.07 -7.20 -4.02
CA ALA A 497 -4.32 -7.29 -3.28
C ALA A 497 -4.25 -6.52 -1.95
N TRP A 498 -3.19 -6.75 -1.16
CA TRP A 498 -3.01 -6.09 0.12
C TRP A 498 -2.77 -4.58 -0.01
N LEU A 499 -1.91 -4.14 -0.93
CA LEU A 499 -1.62 -2.72 -1.16
C LEU A 499 -2.84 -1.98 -1.69
N TYR A 500 -3.60 -2.59 -2.60
CA TYR A 500 -4.85 -2.04 -3.13
C TYR A 500 -5.83 -1.77 -1.98
N TRP A 501 -6.24 -2.82 -1.26
CA TRP A 501 -7.13 -2.72 -0.10
C TRP A 501 -6.63 -1.72 0.94
N TRP A 502 -5.32 -1.71 1.22
CA TRP A 502 -4.75 -0.79 2.19
C TRP A 502 -4.91 0.68 1.75
N SER A 503 -4.55 0.98 0.51
CA SER A 503 -4.60 2.34 -0.04
C SER A 503 -6.02 2.89 -0.21
N THR A 504 -6.98 2.06 -0.63
CA THR A 504 -8.35 2.50 -0.93
C THR A 504 -9.26 2.47 0.29
N GLU A 505 -9.18 1.42 1.11
CA GLU A 505 -10.14 1.15 2.19
C GLU A 505 -9.48 1.26 3.57
N ALA A 506 -8.39 0.53 3.81
CA ALA A 506 -7.91 0.28 5.17
C ALA A 506 -7.32 1.52 5.85
N SER A 507 -6.70 2.41 5.08
CA SER A 507 -6.16 3.69 5.55
C SER A 507 -7.26 4.65 6.07
N THR A 508 -8.53 4.46 5.69
CA THR A 508 -9.62 5.29 6.22
C THR A 508 -9.92 4.98 7.70
N TYR A 509 -9.68 3.75 8.16
CA TYR A 509 -9.92 3.36 9.55
C TYR A 509 -8.92 3.98 10.53
N THR A 510 -7.71 4.32 10.08
CA THR A 510 -6.65 4.85 10.96
C THR A 510 -6.92 6.29 11.38
N VAL A 511 -7.58 7.07 10.51
CA VAL A 511 -8.06 8.45 10.77
C VAL A 511 -9.47 8.53 11.35
N GLY A 512 -10.13 7.41 11.61
CA GLY A 512 -11.43 7.40 12.30
C GLY A 512 -12.66 7.75 11.47
N LEU A 513 -12.50 8.04 10.16
CA LEU A 513 -13.57 8.31 9.18
C LEU A 513 -14.78 7.38 9.30
N GLN A 514 -14.54 6.12 9.64
CA GLN A 514 -15.58 5.19 10.04
C GLN A 514 -15.59 5.00 11.56
N SER A 515 -16.60 5.62 12.19
CA SER A 515 -16.94 5.45 13.60
C SER A 515 -17.73 4.16 13.79
N VAL A 516 -17.38 3.35 14.81
CA VAL A 516 -18.09 2.09 15.09
C VAL A 516 -19.53 2.35 15.52
N ARG A 517 -19.82 3.53 16.11
CA ARG A 517 -21.18 3.97 16.46
C ARG A 517 -22.01 4.19 15.19
N THR A 518 -21.53 5.02 14.28
CA THR A 518 -22.20 5.36 13.02
C THR A 518 -22.42 4.11 12.16
N LEU A 519 -21.44 3.19 12.10
CA LEU A 519 -21.60 1.89 11.46
C LEU A 519 -22.62 0.99 12.15
N THR A 520 -22.71 1.03 13.49
CA THR A 520 -23.75 0.28 14.21
C THR A 520 -25.13 0.86 13.87
N GLU A 521 -25.29 2.18 13.89
CA GLU A 521 -26.54 2.88 13.54
C GLU A 521 -26.95 2.62 12.09
N GLN A 522 -26.01 2.64 11.12
CA GLN A 522 -26.26 2.25 9.73
C GLN A 522 -26.68 0.78 9.58
N VAL A 523 -26.07 -0.15 10.32
CA VAL A 523 -26.46 -1.57 10.34
C VAL A 523 -27.84 -1.74 10.98
N GLU A 524 -28.17 -0.98 12.04
CA GLU A 524 -29.50 -0.98 12.67
C GLU A 524 -30.58 -0.43 11.72
N GLN A 525 -30.26 0.58 10.90
CA GLN A 525 -31.15 1.11 9.86
C GLN A 525 -31.31 0.16 8.66
N ALA A 526 -30.23 -0.47 8.20
CA ALA A 526 -30.27 -1.41 7.08
C ALA A 526 -31.00 -2.72 7.43
N PHE A 527 -31.06 -3.08 8.71
CA PHE A 527 -31.64 -4.34 9.20
C PHE A 527 -32.64 -4.12 10.34
N PRO A 528 -33.81 -3.49 10.08
CA PRO A 528 -34.79 -3.16 11.13
C PRO A 528 -35.34 -4.42 11.83
N GLY A 529 -35.34 -4.41 13.16
CA GLY A 529 -35.81 -5.53 13.99
C GLY A 529 -35.55 -5.35 15.49
N LYS A 530 -35.71 -6.41 16.30
CA LYS A 530 -35.39 -6.41 17.75
C LYS A 530 -33.87 -6.50 18.02
N VAL A 531 -33.16 -5.51 17.54
CA VAL A 531 -31.71 -5.29 17.62
C VAL A 531 -31.13 -5.43 19.04
N SER A 532 -31.85 -4.98 20.07
CA SER A 532 -31.34 -4.82 21.44
C SER A 532 -30.82 -6.11 22.08
N ALA A 533 -31.34 -7.28 21.70
CA ALA A 533 -30.89 -8.58 22.18
C ALA A 533 -29.51 -9.01 21.66
N HIS A 534 -29.00 -8.37 20.60
CA HIS A 534 -27.83 -8.83 19.84
C HIS A 534 -26.75 -7.76 19.65
N ARG A 535 -26.81 -6.66 20.42
CA ARG A 535 -25.85 -5.53 20.37
C ARG A 535 -24.37 -5.93 20.34
N GLY A 536 -23.96 -6.97 21.07
CA GLY A 536 -22.57 -7.44 21.07
C GLY A 536 -22.11 -8.03 19.73
N LEU A 537 -23.00 -8.76 19.03
CA LEU A 537 -22.74 -9.30 17.70
C LEU A 537 -22.78 -8.18 16.65
N LEU A 538 -23.71 -7.24 16.78
CA LEU A 538 -23.82 -6.07 15.91
C LEU A 538 -22.60 -5.15 16.02
N HIS A 539 -22.09 -4.93 17.23
CA HIS A 539 -20.85 -4.18 17.44
C HIS A 539 -19.63 -4.89 16.84
N ALA A 540 -19.56 -6.22 16.94
CA ALA A 540 -18.53 -7.01 16.27
C ALA A 540 -18.65 -6.96 14.74
N LEU A 541 -19.88 -6.96 14.20
CA LEU A 541 -20.16 -6.75 12.78
C LEU A 541 -19.78 -5.34 12.34
N ALA A 542 -20.17 -4.28 13.05
CA ALA A 542 -19.76 -2.91 12.75
C ALA A 542 -18.22 -2.73 12.78
N LEU A 543 -17.52 -3.48 13.64
CA LEU A 543 -16.05 -3.45 13.69
C LEU A 543 -15.37 -4.21 12.54
N LEU A 544 -15.99 -5.28 12.02
CA LEU A 544 -15.38 -6.20 11.06
C LEU A 544 -15.92 -6.09 9.62
N ALA A 545 -17.18 -5.70 9.45
CA ALA A 545 -17.84 -5.54 8.17
C ALA A 545 -17.10 -4.56 7.24
N PRO A 546 -16.56 -3.42 7.70
CA PRO A 546 -15.83 -2.52 6.79
C PRO A 546 -14.53 -3.11 6.25
N VAL A 547 -13.78 -3.81 7.11
CA VAL A 547 -12.59 -4.58 6.72
C VAL A 547 -12.97 -5.68 5.70
N TRP A 548 -14.10 -6.35 5.92
CA TRP A 548 -14.60 -7.42 5.04
C TRP A 548 -15.13 -6.90 3.69
N VAL A 549 -15.94 -5.83 3.69
CA VAL A 549 -16.50 -5.19 2.48
C VAL A 549 -15.35 -4.70 1.60
N GLY A 550 -14.37 -4.01 2.17
CA GLY A 550 -13.16 -3.61 1.43
C GLY A 550 -12.34 -4.79 0.91
N TRP A 551 -12.36 -5.95 1.60
CA TRP A 551 -11.66 -7.16 1.15
C TRP A 551 -12.46 -8.00 0.13
N ASN A 552 -13.68 -7.60 -0.26
CA ASN A 552 -14.59 -8.37 -1.13
C ASN A 552 -14.23 -8.35 -2.65
N GLY A 553 -13.11 -7.74 -3.04
CA GLY A 553 -12.70 -7.63 -4.44
C GLY A 553 -12.26 -8.97 -5.08
N THR A 554 -12.52 -9.14 -6.38
CA THR A 554 -12.10 -10.34 -7.16
C THR A 554 -10.59 -10.63 -7.03
N LEU A 555 -9.77 -9.57 -6.98
CA LEU A 555 -8.33 -9.64 -6.77
C LEU A 555 -7.96 -10.34 -5.46
N ASN A 556 -8.72 -10.08 -4.39
CA ASN A 556 -8.48 -10.60 -3.05
C ASN A 556 -8.88 -12.07 -2.95
N VAL A 557 -9.96 -12.49 -3.65
CA VAL A 557 -10.33 -13.91 -3.78
C VAL A 557 -9.21 -14.72 -4.43
N LEU A 558 -8.58 -14.17 -5.48
CA LEU A 558 -7.45 -14.80 -6.16
C LEU A 558 -6.21 -14.85 -5.25
N ALA A 559 -5.95 -13.80 -4.48
CA ALA A 559 -4.86 -13.74 -3.50
C ALA A 559 -5.04 -14.77 -2.37
N ASP A 560 -6.23 -14.82 -1.76
CA ASP A 560 -6.58 -15.81 -0.73
C ASP A 560 -6.46 -17.24 -1.28
N GLY A 561 -6.89 -17.49 -2.52
CA GLY A 561 -6.65 -18.75 -3.23
C GLY A 561 -5.16 -19.11 -3.33
N VAL A 562 -4.33 -18.16 -3.78
CA VAL A 562 -2.88 -18.36 -3.96
C VAL A 562 -2.15 -18.69 -2.65
N LEU A 563 -2.56 -18.13 -1.51
CA LEU A 563 -1.94 -18.36 -0.20
C LEU A 563 -1.87 -19.84 0.21
N TRP A 564 -2.86 -20.65 -0.17
CA TRP A 564 -2.93 -22.07 0.15
C TRP A 564 -2.74 -23.00 -1.06
N LEU A 565 -3.16 -22.61 -2.26
CA LEU A 565 -2.98 -23.43 -3.47
C LEU A 565 -1.50 -23.63 -3.82
N VAL A 566 -0.68 -22.58 -3.74
CA VAL A 566 0.77 -22.65 -4.03
C VAL A 566 1.49 -23.66 -3.12
N PRO A 567 1.33 -23.61 -1.78
CA PRO A 567 1.91 -24.65 -0.92
C PRO A 567 1.24 -26.03 -1.09
N LEU A 568 -0.07 -26.11 -1.34
CA LEU A 568 -0.76 -27.40 -1.58
C LEU A 568 -0.16 -28.12 -2.79
N ILE A 569 0.01 -27.43 -3.92
CA ILE A 569 0.59 -28.00 -5.14
C ILE A 569 2.01 -28.52 -4.86
N GLY A 570 2.84 -27.74 -4.16
CA GLY A 570 4.18 -28.19 -3.75
C GLY A 570 4.16 -29.45 -2.87
N ILE A 571 3.22 -29.54 -1.91
CA ILE A 571 3.04 -30.71 -1.05
C ILE A 571 2.56 -31.94 -1.84
N VAL A 572 1.61 -31.77 -2.76
CA VAL A 572 1.07 -32.85 -3.61
C VAL A 572 2.16 -33.38 -4.55
N ILE A 573 2.89 -32.50 -5.24
CA ILE A 573 4.04 -32.88 -6.10
C ILE A 573 5.08 -33.66 -5.28
N GLY A 574 5.43 -33.17 -4.08
CA GLY A 574 6.34 -33.85 -3.17
C GLY A 574 5.83 -35.22 -2.69
N ALA A 575 4.53 -35.40 -2.51
CA ALA A 575 3.92 -36.66 -2.10
C ALA A 575 3.91 -37.71 -3.24
N VAL A 576 3.53 -37.30 -4.47
CA VAL A 576 3.52 -38.19 -5.65
C VAL A 576 4.93 -38.75 -5.92
N ARG A 577 5.95 -37.91 -5.82
CA ARG A 577 7.36 -38.28 -6.06
C ARG A 577 7.97 -39.19 -5.00
N ARG A 578 7.40 -39.20 -3.79
CA ARG A 578 7.80 -40.09 -2.70
C ARG A 578 7.13 -41.45 -2.75
N ARG A 579 6.32 -41.75 -3.77
CA ARG A 579 5.86 -43.13 -4.02
C ARG A 579 7.10 -44.03 -4.18
N PRO A 580 7.17 -45.15 -3.44
CA PRO A 580 8.32 -46.03 -3.54
C PRO A 580 8.33 -46.68 -4.91
N THR A 581 9.42 -46.51 -5.66
CA THR A 581 9.91 -47.62 -6.48
C THR A 581 10.18 -48.78 -5.53
N ALA A 582 9.49 -49.90 -5.74
CA ALA A 582 9.74 -51.12 -4.99
C ALA A 582 11.18 -51.61 -5.22
N ASP A 583 11.64 -52.48 -4.31
CA ASP A 583 12.77 -53.39 -4.52
C ASP A 583 14.20 -52.81 -4.60
N ILE A 584 14.57 -51.99 -3.61
CA ILE A 584 15.97 -51.94 -3.13
C ILE A 584 16.01 -52.18 -1.61
N PRO A 585 16.21 -53.43 -1.16
CA PRO A 585 16.45 -53.74 0.25
C PRO A 585 17.82 -53.22 0.72
N GLY A 586 17.88 -52.53 1.86
CA GLY A 586 19.13 -52.24 2.57
C GLY A 586 19.57 -50.77 2.68
N GLY A 587 18.91 -49.83 1.99
CA GLY A 587 19.23 -48.39 2.11
C GLY A 587 18.61 -47.76 3.37
N SER A 588 19.40 -47.55 4.43
CA SER A 588 18.94 -46.93 5.69
C SER A 588 18.39 -45.52 5.50
N ASP A 589 17.20 -45.25 6.05
CA ASP A 589 16.37 -44.08 5.75
C ASP A 589 16.96 -42.70 6.09
N GLY A 590 17.28 -41.92 5.05
CA GLY A 590 17.35 -40.46 5.10
C GLY A 590 16.01 -39.76 4.78
N ARG A 591 14.90 -40.49 4.72
CA ARG A 591 13.61 -40.02 4.19
C ARG A 591 12.79 -39.29 5.27
N GLY A 592 12.82 -37.95 5.24
CA GLY A 592 12.01 -37.12 6.13
C GLY A 592 10.48 -37.39 6.01
N PRO A 593 9.70 -37.16 7.09
CA PRO A 593 8.29 -37.58 7.17
C PRO A 593 7.39 -36.98 6.07
N SER A 594 6.32 -37.70 5.73
CA SER A 594 5.33 -37.27 4.73
C SER A 594 4.37 -36.21 5.29
N LEU A 595 4.33 -35.03 4.67
CA LEU A 595 3.43 -33.93 5.09
C LEU A 595 1.93 -34.23 4.82
N ALA A 596 1.63 -35.12 3.87
CA ALA A 596 0.26 -35.44 3.46
C ALA A 596 -0.59 -36.10 4.57
N ARG A 597 0.00 -36.97 5.39
CA ARG A 597 -0.74 -37.66 6.48
C ARG A 597 -1.24 -36.70 7.57
N PRO A 598 -0.40 -35.81 8.14
CA PRO A 598 -0.87 -34.76 9.07
C PRO A 598 -1.98 -33.87 8.49
N ILE A 599 -1.88 -33.49 7.22
CA ILE A 599 -2.90 -32.64 6.55
C ILE A 599 -4.20 -33.41 6.40
N ALA A 600 -4.18 -34.66 5.91
CA ALA A 600 -5.39 -35.46 5.78
C ALA A 600 -6.11 -35.65 7.12
N TRP A 601 -5.38 -35.93 8.20
CA TRP A 601 -5.95 -35.98 9.56
C TRP A 601 -6.56 -34.64 10.00
N ALA A 602 -5.85 -33.54 9.80
CA ALA A 602 -6.33 -32.21 10.19
C ALA A 602 -7.59 -31.80 9.39
N LEU A 603 -7.63 -32.07 8.09
CA LEU A 603 -8.78 -31.82 7.22
C LEU A 603 -9.99 -32.68 7.62
N THR A 604 -9.81 -33.96 7.96
CA THR A 604 -10.91 -34.81 8.42
C THR A 604 -11.50 -34.30 9.74
N VAL A 605 -10.65 -33.96 10.71
CA VAL A 605 -11.10 -33.38 11.99
C VAL A 605 -11.77 -32.02 11.77
N GLY A 606 -11.20 -31.17 10.92
CA GLY A 606 -11.75 -29.86 10.56
C GLY A 606 -13.11 -29.96 9.88
N ALA A 607 -13.28 -30.84 8.89
CA ALA A 607 -14.54 -31.06 8.19
C ALA A 607 -15.65 -31.56 9.14
N VAL A 608 -15.35 -32.53 10.01
CA VAL A 608 -16.32 -33.00 11.02
C VAL A 608 -16.66 -31.89 12.01
N THR A 609 -15.68 -31.09 12.44
CA THR A 609 -15.89 -29.98 13.40
C THR A 609 -16.70 -28.83 12.79
N SER A 610 -16.45 -28.48 11.53
CA SER A 610 -17.20 -27.43 10.82
C SER A 610 -18.63 -27.85 10.57
N ILE A 611 -18.89 -29.05 10.03
CA ILE A 611 -20.26 -29.57 9.82
C ILE A 611 -21.03 -29.61 11.16
N GLY A 612 -20.41 -30.14 12.22
CA GLY A 612 -21.03 -30.15 13.55
C GLY A 612 -21.28 -28.75 14.11
N GLY A 613 -20.33 -27.82 13.94
CA GLY A 613 -20.46 -26.43 14.37
C GLY A 613 -21.57 -25.66 13.63
N ILE A 614 -21.71 -25.87 12.31
CA ILE A 614 -22.80 -25.30 11.50
C ILE A 614 -24.15 -25.84 11.98
N ALA A 615 -24.26 -27.15 12.19
CA ALA A 615 -25.50 -27.75 12.71
C ALA A 615 -25.88 -27.21 14.09
N VAL A 616 -24.90 -27.04 15.00
CA VAL A 616 -25.12 -26.40 16.31
C VAL A 616 -25.53 -24.93 16.18
N ALA A 617 -24.91 -24.17 15.27
CA ALA A 617 -25.27 -22.78 15.01
C ALA A 617 -26.72 -22.64 14.51
N LYS A 618 -27.11 -23.40 13.48
CA LYS A 618 -28.51 -23.38 12.96
C LYS A 618 -29.52 -23.80 14.03
N ALA A 619 -29.23 -24.85 14.81
CA ALA A 619 -30.11 -25.30 15.90
C ALA A 619 -30.22 -24.28 17.05
N ALA A 620 -29.13 -23.58 17.39
CA ALA A 620 -29.15 -22.50 18.36
C ALA A 620 -30.00 -21.31 17.86
N MET A 621 -29.83 -20.90 16.60
CA MET A 621 -30.63 -19.83 15.98
C MET A 621 -32.12 -20.19 15.90
N HIS A 622 -32.45 -21.41 15.48
CA HIS A 622 -33.83 -21.92 15.46
C HIS A 622 -34.48 -21.91 16.86
N SER A 623 -33.77 -22.35 17.90
CA SER A 623 -34.32 -22.46 19.26
C SER A 623 -34.41 -21.14 20.02
N THR A 624 -33.62 -20.12 19.64
CA THR A 624 -33.55 -18.84 20.37
C THR A 624 -34.42 -17.72 19.78
N VAL A 625 -34.75 -17.76 18.48
CA VAL A 625 -35.52 -16.69 17.81
C VAL A 625 -36.96 -17.14 17.51
N PRO A 626 -37.99 -16.39 17.98
CA PRO A 626 -39.38 -16.66 17.66
C PRO A 626 -39.68 -16.58 16.15
N ALA A 627 -40.58 -17.43 15.65
CA ALA A 627 -40.88 -17.56 14.22
C ALA A 627 -41.15 -16.23 13.46
N PRO A 628 -41.86 -15.20 14.01
CA PRO A 628 -42.07 -13.95 13.29
C PRO A 628 -40.79 -13.16 12.99
N ASP A 629 -39.78 -13.26 13.86
CA ASP A 629 -38.54 -12.48 13.76
C ASP A 629 -37.49 -13.17 12.85
N ARG A 630 -37.71 -14.43 12.43
CA ARG A 630 -36.80 -15.24 11.60
C ARG A 630 -36.73 -14.80 10.13
N PHE A 631 -37.78 -14.17 9.61
CA PHE A 631 -37.83 -13.71 8.21
C PHE A 631 -37.19 -12.32 8.00
N THR A 632 -36.45 -11.82 8.99
CA THR A 632 -35.76 -10.53 8.91
C THR A 632 -34.36 -10.67 8.28
N ALA A 633 -33.93 -9.67 7.51
CA ALA A 633 -32.57 -9.64 6.97
C ALA A 633 -31.50 -9.60 8.08
N LEU A 634 -31.83 -9.02 9.24
CA LEU A 634 -31.02 -9.09 10.47
C LEU A 634 -30.73 -10.54 10.89
N PHE A 635 -31.76 -11.38 10.93
CA PHE A 635 -31.63 -12.79 11.31
C PHE A 635 -30.73 -13.56 10.35
N ALA A 636 -30.88 -13.35 9.03
CA ALA A 636 -30.02 -13.97 8.02
C ALA A 636 -28.53 -13.59 8.22
N VAL A 637 -28.24 -12.30 8.44
CA VAL A 637 -26.86 -11.83 8.72
C VAL A 637 -26.32 -12.45 10.02
N MET A 638 -27.14 -12.58 11.06
CA MET A 638 -26.75 -13.23 12.31
C MET A 638 -26.46 -14.73 12.14
N THR A 639 -27.31 -15.47 11.43
CA THR A 639 -27.07 -16.89 11.09
C THR A 639 -25.74 -17.03 10.36
N LEU A 640 -25.52 -16.26 9.29
CA LEU A 640 -24.26 -16.30 8.52
C LEU A 640 -23.05 -15.96 9.38
N SER A 641 -23.18 -15.02 10.33
CA SER A 641 -22.11 -14.67 11.27
C SER A 641 -21.75 -15.84 12.19
N TRP A 642 -22.74 -16.55 12.75
CA TRP A 642 -22.48 -17.73 13.59
C TRP A 642 -21.91 -18.92 12.80
N ILE A 643 -22.39 -19.13 11.57
CA ILE A 643 -21.81 -20.10 10.63
C ILE A 643 -20.34 -19.74 10.33
N CYS A 644 -20.02 -18.46 10.10
CA CYS A 644 -18.65 -17.98 9.93
C CYS A 644 -17.76 -18.31 11.14
N VAL A 645 -18.23 -18.00 12.35
CA VAL A 645 -17.51 -18.31 13.61
C VAL A 645 -17.26 -19.81 13.74
N ALA A 646 -18.26 -20.66 13.44
CA ALA A 646 -18.11 -22.12 13.49
C ALA A 646 -17.07 -22.64 12.48
N ILE A 647 -17.07 -22.13 11.25
CA ILE A 647 -16.11 -22.50 10.21
C ILE A 647 -14.69 -22.05 10.59
N VAL A 648 -14.52 -20.80 11.03
CA VAL A 648 -13.22 -20.23 11.43
C VAL A 648 -12.67 -21.01 12.64
N PHE A 649 -13.49 -21.32 13.64
CA PHE A 649 -13.09 -22.14 14.79
C PHE A 649 -12.56 -23.53 14.35
N ALA A 650 -13.29 -24.22 13.47
CA ALA A 650 -12.86 -25.49 12.91
C ALA A 650 -11.54 -25.37 12.11
N ALA A 651 -11.38 -24.30 11.34
CA ALA A 651 -10.16 -23.99 10.60
C ALA A 651 -8.96 -23.74 11.53
N VAL A 652 -9.15 -23.03 12.66
CA VAL A 652 -8.11 -22.85 13.69
C VAL A 652 -7.70 -24.18 14.30
N ALA A 653 -8.67 -25.03 14.66
CA ALA A 653 -8.40 -26.36 15.21
C ALA A 653 -7.61 -27.23 14.23
N ALA A 654 -8.00 -27.26 12.95
CA ALA A 654 -7.29 -27.96 11.89
C ALA A 654 -5.86 -27.40 11.71
N ALA A 655 -5.68 -26.08 11.66
CA ALA A 655 -4.38 -25.43 11.57
C ALA A 655 -3.46 -25.79 12.75
N ALA A 656 -3.99 -25.79 13.97
CA ALA A 656 -3.24 -26.10 15.19
C ALA A 656 -2.78 -27.55 15.21
N ILE A 657 -3.67 -28.49 14.87
CA ILE A 657 -3.36 -29.92 14.74
C ILE A 657 -2.28 -30.12 13.67
N ALA A 658 -2.48 -29.58 12.47
CA ALA A 658 -1.57 -29.75 11.35
C ALA A 658 -0.16 -29.18 11.66
N ALA A 659 -0.10 -27.97 12.24
CA ALA A 659 1.16 -27.34 12.64
C ALA A 659 1.86 -28.04 13.81
N ALA A 660 1.11 -28.63 14.76
CA ALA A 660 1.67 -29.38 15.89
C ALA A 660 2.32 -30.70 15.44
N LEU A 661 1.74 -31.36 14.44
CA LEU A 661 2.19 -32.65 13.92
C LEU A 661 3.43 -32.56 13.01
N VAL A 662 3.83 -31.36 12.57
CA VAL A 662 4.98 -31.19 11.67
C VAL A 662 6.15 -30.41 12.32
N PRO A 663 7.40 -30.93 12.27
CA PRO A 663 8.56 -30.21 12.78
C PRO A 663 9.00 -29.04 11.86
N TRP A 664 8.63 -29.07 10.58
CA TRP A 664 9.01 -28.09 9.56
C TRP A 664 7.78 -27.71 8.71
N HIS A 665 7.84 -26.60 7.96
CA HIS A 665 6.78 -26.14 7.05
C HIS A 665 5.40 -25.90 7.70
N ARG A 666 5.39 -25.49 8.97
CA ARG A 666 4.17 -25.29 9.76
C ARG A 666 3.18 -24.30 9.15
N LEU A 667 3.65 -23.20 8.57
CA LEU A 667 2.78 -22.20 7.95
C LEU A 667 2.06 -22.74 6.69
N PRO A 668 2.74 -23.31 5.67
CA PRO A 668 2.08 -24.04 4.58
C PRO A 668 1.07 -25.08 5.03
N VAL A 669 1.44 -25.91 6.01
CA VAL A 669 0.60 -27.00 6.51
C VAL A 669 -0.62 -26.47 7.27
N ALA A 670 -0.47 -25.39 8.04
CA ALA A 670 -1.56 -24.70 8.71
C ALA A 670 -2.52 -24.02 7.70
N LEU A 671 -1.99 -23.31 6.70
CA LEU A 671 -2.78 -22.64 5.67
C LEU A 671 -3.63 -23.64 4.89
N VAL A 672 -3.03 -24.73 4.41
CA VAL A 672 -3.75 -25.80 3.67
C VAL A 672 -4.80 -26.48 4.55
N ALA A 673 -4.50 -26.75 5.83
CA ALA A 673 -5.46 -27.37 6.75
C ALA A 673 -6.62 -26.42 7.11
N ALA A 674 -6.34 -25.14 7.35
CA ALA A 674 -7.35 -24.12 7.63
C ALA A 674 -8.28 -23.92 6.43
N THR A 675 -7.73 -23.47 5.29
CA THR A 675 -8.50 -23.13 4.08
C THR A 675 -9.22 -24.34 3.49
N GLY A 676 -8.64 -25.53 3.53
CA GLY A 676 -9.33 -26.77 3.15
C GLY A 676 -10.50 -27.09 4.09
N THR A 677 -10.35 -26.85 5.39
CA THR A 677 -11.47 -26.95 6.36
C THR A 677 -12.54 -25.89 6.07
N THR A 678 -12.14 -24.65 5.75
CA THR A 678 -13.06 -23.58 5.34
C THR A 678 -13.84 -23.99 4.09
N ALA A 679 -13.20 -24.56 3.08
CA ALA A 679 -13.84 -25.03 1.86
C ALA A 679 -14.87 -26.15 2.15
N PHE A 680 -14.54 -27.12 3.02
CA PHE A 680 -15.53 -28.11 3.47
C PHE A 680 -16.70 -27.49 4.24
N GLY A 681 -16.42 -26.49 5.08
CA GLY A 681 -17.44 -25.71 5.79
C GLY A 681 -18.38 -24.97 4.85
N LEU A 682 -17.85 -24.29 3.82
CA LEU A 682 -18.63 -23.57 2.82
C LEU A 682 -19.46 -24.51 1.94
N VAL A 683 -18.93 -25.68 1.57
CA VAL A 683 -19.70 -26.73 0.88
C VAL A 683 -20.84 -27.23 1.78
N ALA A 684 -20.60 -27.42 3.08
CA ALA A 684 -21.64 -27.78 4.03
C ALA A 684 -22.71 -26.69 4.15
N THR A 685 -22.33 -25.42 4.27
CA THR A 685 -23.26 -24.26 4.25
C THR A 685 -24.10 -24.26 2.98
N PHE A 686 -23.50 -24.43 1.80
CA PHE A 686 -24.26 -24.50 0.55
C PHE A 686 -25.34 -25.57 0.60
N PHE A 687 -25.04 -26.78 1.11
CA PHE A 687 -26.03 -27.84 1.25
C PHE A 687 -27.07 -27.56 2.34
N THR A 688 -26.71 -26.97 3.49
CA THR A 688 -27.68 -26.66 4.56
C THR A 688 -28.62 -25.54 4.19
N GLU A 689 -28.14 -24.49 3.51
CA GLU A 689 -28.97 -23.36 3.08
C GLU A 689 -29.82 -23.72 1.85
N SER A 690 -29.30 -24.57 0.96
CA SER A 690 -30.07 -25.03 -0.20
C SER A 690 -31.17 -26.04 0.19
N ALA A 691 -31.04 -26.74 1.32
CA ALA A 691 -32.01 -27.71 1.83
C ALA A 691 -32.71 -27.25 3.13
N ASP A 692 -32.82 -25.94 3.35
CA ASP A 692 -33.47 -25.40 4.54
C ASP A 692 -34.96 -25.83 4.60
N GLY A 693 -35.52 -25.94 5.81
CA GLY A 693 -36.84 -26.55 6.03
C GLY A 693 -36.88 -28.09 5.98
N CYS A 694 -35.90 -28.77 5.37
CA CYS A 694 -35.91 -30.24 5.24
C CYS A 694 -35.47 -30.99 6.50
N VAL A 695 -34.66 -30.37 7.37
CA VAL A 695 -34.25 -30.95 8.66
C VAL A 695 -34.73 -30.02 9.77
N ARG A 696 -35.87 -30.36 10.38
CA ARG A 696 -36.61 -29.44 11.27
C ARG A 696 -35.78 -28.79 12.40
N PRO A 697 -34.83 -29.47 13.08
CA PRO A 697 -33.97 -28.82 14.08
C PRO A 697 -32.91 -27.85 13.52
N LEU A 698 -32.70 -27.83 12.19
CA LEU A 698 -31.73 -26.99 11.49
C LEU A 698 -32.40 -25.94 10.58
N ALA A 699 -33.72 -26.03 10.39
CA ALA A 699 -34.50 -25.16 9.53
C ALA A 699 -34.66 -23.77 10.18
N ASP A 700 -33.96 -22.76 9.70
CA ASP A 700 -33.97 -21.43 10.32
C ASP A 700 -34.69 -20.36 9.51
N SER A 701 -34.77 -20.53 8.18
CA SER A 701 -35.27 -19.55 7.23
C SER A 701 -36.55 -20.01 6.51
N MET A 702 -36.77 -21.32 6.39
CA MET A 702 -37.90 -21.95 5.72
C MET A 702 -38.61 -22.96 6.65
N ASP A 703 -39.93 -22.83 6.82
CA ASP A 703 -40.74 -23.83 7.53
C ASP A 703 -41.17 -25.03 6.63
N VAL A 704 -40.91 -24.95 5.33
CA VAL A 704 -41.26 -25.97 4.32
C VAL A 704 -39.99 -26.47 3.64
N CYS A 705 -39.83 -27.79 3.54
CA CYS A 705 -38.72 -28.42 2.83
C CYS A 705 -38.79 -28.13 1.32
N VAL A 706 -37.90 -27.27 0.83
CA VAL A 706 -37.76 -26.94 -0.59
C VAL A 706 -36.27 -26.84 -0.94
N TRP A 707 -35.85 -27.46 -2.04
CA TRP A 707 -34.47 -27.35 -2.52
C TRP A 707 -34.27 -26.06 -3.34
N VAL A 708 -33.54 -25.08 -2.79
CA VAL A 708 -33.34 -23.74 -3.39
C VAL A 708 -31.84 -23.43 -3.56
N PRO A 709 -31.16 -24.03 -4.55
CA PRO A 709 -29.71 -23.93 -4.71
C PRO A 709 -29.21 -22.54 -5.07
N SER A 710 -30.03 -21.69 -5.68
CA SER A 710 -29.69 -20.29 -5.98
C SER A 710 -29.57 -19.43 -4.71
N ALA A 711 -30.49 -19.59 -3.77
CA ALA A 711 -30.45 -18.89 -2.48
C ALA A 711 -29.28 -19.39 -1.63
N GLY A 712 -29.11 -20.72 -1.52
CA GLY A 712 -27.99 -21.32 -0.79
C GLY A 712 -26.63 -20.93 -1.37
N TRP A 713 -26.49 -20.82 -2.70
CA TRP A 713 -25.28 -20.28 -3.33
C TRP A 713 -25.05 -18.80 -3.00
N SER A 714 -26.08 -17.95 -3.09
CA SER A 714 -25.95 -16.51 -2.78
C SER A 714 -25.47 -16.27 -1.35
N LEU A 715 -26.08 -16.96 -0.38
CA LEU A 715 -25.71 -16.90 1.04
C LEU A 715 -24.28 -17.42 1.28
N THR A 716 -23.92 -18.55 0.65
CA THR A 716 -22.57 -19.12 0.74
C THR A 716 -21.50 -18.22 0.10
N ALA A 717 -21.83 -17.56 -1.01
CA ALA A 717 -20.92 -16.65 -1.71
C ALA A 717 -20.60 -15.39 -0.89
N GLN A 718 -21.60 -14.83 -0.18
CA GLN A 718 -21.37 -13.73 0.77
C GLN A 718 -20.46 -14.18 1.93
N LEU A 719 -20.71 -15.37 2.48
CA LEU A 719 -19.92 -15.94 3.56
C LEU A 719 -18.48 -16.30 3.15
N MET A 720 -18.28 -16.73 1.90
CA MET A 720 -17.02 -17.32 1.40
C MET A 720 -15.80 -16.48 1.75
N ILE A 721 -15.85 -15.17 1.49
CA ILE A 721 -14.69 -14.30 1.64
C ILE A 721 -14.39 -14.04 3.11
N ALA A 722 -15.40 -13.72 3.94
CA ALA A 722 -15.21 -13.58 5.38
C ALA A 722 -14.59 -14.85 5.98
N ALA A 723 -15.17 -16.01 5.69
CA ALA A 723 -14.71 -17.29 6.23
C ALA A 723 -13.27 -17.63 5.78
N LEU A 724 -12.91 -17.38 4.51
CA LEU A 724 -11.56 -17.60 3.99
C LEU A 724 -10.54 -16.67 4.63
N SER A 725 -10.75 -15.36 4.59
CA SER A 725 -9.77 -14.37 5.06
C SER A 725 -9.54 -14.47 6.57
N PHE A 726 -10.59 -14.69 7.38
CA PHE A 726 -10.42 -14.96 8.81
C PHE A 726 -9.70 -16.29 9.09
N SER A 727 -9.99 -17.35 8.33
CA SER A 727 -9.30 -18.65 8.47
C SER A 727 -7.82 -18.54 8.09
N ILE A 728 -7.47 -17.74 7.09
CA ILE A 728 -6.09 -17.44 6.68
C ILE A 728 -5.36 -16.68 7.79
N LEU A 729 -5.94 -15.59 8.32
CA LEU A 729 -5.36 -14.81 9.40
C LEU A 729 -5.11 -15.69 10.65
N ALA A 730 -6.10 -16.52 11.00
CA ALA A 730 -5.98 -17.47 12.10
C ALA A 730 -4.92 -18.55 11.85
N ALA A 731 -4.73 -19.01 10.61
CA ALA A 731 -3.66 -19.95 10.25
C ALA A 731 -2.26 -19.34 10.43
N PHE A 732 -2.06 -18.07 10.04
CA PHE A 732 -0.82 -17.34 10.31
C PHE A 732 -0.55 -17.22 11.81
N ALA A 733 -1.52 -16.73 12.58
CA ALA A 733 -1.40 -16.57 14.04
C ALA A 733 -1.11 -17.92 14.74
N THR A 734 -1.85 -18.96 14.36
CA THR A 734 -1.67 -20.33 14.88
C THR A 734 -0.28 -20.86 14.56
N ALA A 735 0.14 -20.84 13.29
CA ALA A 735 1.46 -21.31 12.90
C ALA A 735 2.59 -20.54 13.60
N PHE A 736 2.40 -19.26 13.90
CA PHE A 736 3.38 -18.43 14.61
C PHE A 736 3.50 -18.87 16.06
N VAL A 737 2.38 -18.99 16.77
CA VAL A 737 2.34 -19.45 18.17
C VAL A 737 2.90 -20.86 18.31
N VAL A 738 2.53 -21.81 17.44
CA VAL A 738 3.12 -23.17 17.44
C VAL A 738 4.63 -23.12 17.21
N SER A 739 5.11 -22.24 16.34
CA SER A 739 6.54 -22.03 16.08
C SER A 739 7.29 -21.45 17.28
N ALA A 740 6.71 -20.45 17.95
CA ALA A 740 7.26 -19.87 19.17
C ALA A 740 7.32 -20.89 20.33
N VAL A 741 6.21 -21.59 20.60
CA VAL A 741 6.10 -22.60 21.66
C VAL A 741 7.11 -23.74 21.47
N ALA A 742 7.27 -24.26 20.25
CA ALA A 742 8.27 -25.32 20.02
C ALA A 742 9.71 -24.82 20.20
N LYS A 743 10.02 -23.58 19.79
CA LYS A 743 11.36 -22.97 19.96
C LYS A 743 11.69 -22.69 21.42
N LEU A 744 10.68 -22.36 22.24
CA LEU A 744 10.80 -22.27 23.70
C LEU A 744 11.03 -23.67 24.30
N ASN A 745 10.18 -24.64 23.97
CA ASN A 745 10.32 -26.03 24.44
C ASN A 745 11.69 -26.64 24.10
N SER A 746 12.27 -26.34 22.92
CA SER A 746 13.61 -26.83 22.54
C SER A 746 14.76 -26.19 23.31
N ARG A 747 14.55 -25.04 23.98
CA ARG A 747 15.55 -24.41 24.86
C ARG A 747 15.54 -25.00 26.28
N PHE A 748 14.39 -25.49 26.74
CA PHE A 748 14.22 -26.07 28.08
C PHE A 748 14.37 -27.60 28.11
N ARG A 749 14.49 -28.27 26.96
CA ARG A 749 14.86 -29.69 26.90
C ARG A 749 16.38 -29.78 27.04
N GLU A 750 16.87 -30.21 28.20
CA GLU A 750 18.26 -30.64 28.35
C GLU A 750 18.59 -31.75 27.34
N PRO A 751 19.82 -31.80 26.80
CA PRO A 751 20.26 -32.84 25.88
C PRO A 751 20.32 -34.20 26.60
N THR A 752 19.19 -34.88 26.64
CA THR A 752 19.04 -36.20 27.27
C THR A 752 19.83 -37.23 26.46
N PRO A 753 20.59 -38.14 27.11
CA PRO A 753 21.32 -39.20 26.40
C PRO A 753 20.40 -40.03 25.51
N ARG A 754 20.91 -40.49 24.35
CA ARG A 754 20.15 -41.26 23.35
C ARG A 754 19.39 -42.43 24.02
N PRO A 755 18.05 -42.46 24.00
CA PRO A 755 17.28 -43.60 24.49
C PRO A 755 17.29 -44.76 23.49
N SER A 756 17.18 -45.99 23.99
CA SER A 756 17.18 -47.23 23.22
C SER A 756 15.95 -47.37 22.30
N PRO A 757 16.01 -48.19 21.21
CA PRO A 757 15.08 -48.09 20.07
C PRO A 757 13.60 -48.46 20.27
N HIS A 758 13.15 -48.77 21.50
CA HIS A 758 11.83 -49.39 21.74
C HIS A 758 10.92 -48.69 22.75
N ALA A 759 11.23 -47.45 23.16
CA ALA A 759 10.32 -46.64 23.98
C ALA A 759 9.39 -45.77 23.10
N HIS A 760 8.07 -46.01 23.16
CA HIS A 760 7.09 -45.07 22.61
C HIS A 760 7.12 -43.75 23.42
N ASP A 761 7.60 -42.65 22.82
CA ASP A 761 7.79 -41.35 23.51
C ASP A 761 6.43 -40.72 23.93
N PRO A 762 6.12 -40.61 25.25
CA PRO A 762 4.92 -39.91 25.71
C PRO A 762 5.01 -38.38 25.57
N GLY A 763 6.18 -37.84 25.21
CA GLY A 763 6.44 -36.41 25.01
C GLY A 763 5.59 -35.77 23.90
N THR A 764 5.29 -36.49 22.82
CA THR A 764 4.50 -35.96 21.70
C THR A 764 3.09 -35.59 22.15
N ARG A 765 2.44 -36.42 22.98
CA ARG A 765 1.08 -36.17 23.50
C ARG A 765 1.03 -34.92 24.37
N ARG A 766 2.01 -34.72 25.26
CA ARG A 766 2.12 -33.50 26.09
C ARG A 766 2.38 -32.24 25.25
N HIS A 767 3.16 -32.35 24.17
CA HIS A 767 3.40 -31.22 23.25
C HIS A 767 2.13 -30.81 22.50
N VAL A 768 1.37 -31.77 21.96
CA VAL A 768 0.11 -31.51 21.26
C VAL A 768 -0.91 -30.84 22.18
N VAL A 769 -1.10 -31.33 23.41
CA VAL A 769 -2.02 -30.71 24.39
C VAL A 769 -1.64 -29.26 24.71
N ARG A 770 -0.35 -28.96 24.91
CA ARG A 770 0.12 -27.57 25.13
C ARG A 770 -0.10 -26.67 23.92
N VAL A 771 0.06 -27.19 22.70
CA VAL A 771 -0.19 -26.44 21.47
C VAL A 771 -1.68 -26.18 21.26
N ILE A 772 -2.55 -27.16 21.50
CA ILE A 772 -4.00 -26.97 21.47
C ILE A 772 -4.43 -25.93 22.52
N GLY A 773 -3.89 -26.00 23.74
CA GLY A 773 -4.10 -24.97 24.77
C GLY A 773 -3.66 -23.57 24.32
N ALA A 774 -2.52 -23.45 23.65
CA ALA A 774 -2.06 -22.16 23.11
C ALA A 774 -2.93 -21.64 21.96
N ALA A 775 -3.45 -22.52 21.09
CA ALA A 775 -4.42 -22.14 20.05
C ALA A 775 -5.78 -21.72 20.64
N ILE A 776 -6.23 -22.38 21.72
CA ILE A 776 -7.40 -21.95 22.49
C ILE A 776 -7.15 -20.59 23.14
N VAL A 777 -5.94 -20.30 23.66
CA VAL A 777 -5.59 -18.96 24.18
C VAL A 777 -5.59 -17.90 23.06
N VAL A 778 -5.19 -18.23 21.83
CA VAL A 778 -5.32 -17.31 20.68
C VAL A 778 -6.80 -17.05 20.35
N LEU A 779 -7.63 -18.09 20.30
CA LEU A 779 -9.08 -17.97 20.10
C LEU A 779 -9.75 -17.13 21.21
N VAL A 780 -9.38 -17.38 22.47
CA VAL A 780 -9.87 -16.62 23.62
C VAL A 780 -9.35 -15.18 23.57
N ALA A 781 -8.12 -14.91 23.13
CA ALA A 781 -7.63 -13.54 22.98
C ALA A 781 -8.36 -12.77 21.87
N ILE A 782 -8.62 -13.41 20.72
CA ILE A 782 -9.39 -12.83 19.60
C ILE A 782 -10.85 -12.58 20.00
N GLY A 783 -11.48 -13.52 20.73
CA GLY A 783 -12.82 -13.32 21.28
C GLY A 783 -12.87 -12.28 22.40
N ALA A 784 -11.85 -12.24 23.26
CA ALA A 784 -11.75 -11.33 24.39
C ALA A 784 -11.21 -9.92 24.01
N THR A 785 -10.88 -9.64 22.75
CA THR A 785 -10.78 -8.25 22.26
C THR A 785 -12.13 -7.70 21.80
N ALA A 786 -13.11 -8.56 21.45
CA ALA A 786 -14.46 -8.13 21.05
C ALA A 786 -15.43 -7.91 22.22
N ILE A 787 -15.17 -8.51 23.39
CA ILE A 787 -16.08 -8.49 24.56
C ILE A 787 -15.89 -7.25 25.48
N PRO A 788 -14.67 -6.76 25.78
CA PRO A 788 -14.47 -5.60 26.67
C PRO A 788 -14.86 -4.27 26.05
N THR A 789 -14.68 -4.10 24.73
CA THR A 789 -15.12 -2.92 23.98
C THR A 789 -16.63 -2.72 24.08
N ALA A 790 -17.40 -3.81 23.95
CA ALA A 790 -18.84 -3.81 24.14
C ALA A 790 -19.29 -3.41 25.57
N ARG A 791 -18.47 -3.64 26.60
CA ARG A 791 -18.76 -3.20 27.98
C ARG A 791 -18.33 -1.77 28.29
N ALA A 792 -17.28 -1.25 27.66
CA ALA A 792 -16.82 0.12 27.89
C ALA A 792 -17.83 1.18 27.41
N ILE A 793 -18.54 0.90 26.31
CA ILE A 793 -19.51 1.82 25.69
C ILE A 793 -20.88 1.78 26.41
N GLN A 794 -21.16 0.70 27.15
CA GLN A 794 -22.44 0.49 27.86
C GLN A 794 -22.74 1.52 28.97
N ILE A 795 -21.78 2.38 29.31
CA ILE A 795 -21.89 3.41 30.35
C ILE A 795 -22.42 4.76 29.80
N HIS A 796 -22.52 4.95 28.47
CA HIS A 796 -22.81 6.25 27.84
C HIS A 796 -23.90 6.25 26.75
N SER A 797 -24.93 5.40 26.84
CA SER A 797 -26.01 5.35 25.83
C SER A 797 -27.39 5.74 26.39
N SER A 798 -27.75 7.02 26.24
CA SER A 798 -29.15 7.48 26.26
C SER A 798 -29.83 7.19 24.91
N PRO A 799 -31.17 7.04 24.84
CA PRO A 799 -31.87 6.84 23.58
C PRO A 799 -31.87 8.13 22.76
N VAL A 800 -31.55 7.99 21.48
CA VAL A 800 -31.26 9.07 20.54
C VAL A 800 -32.13 8.79 19.29
N SER A 801 -32.95 9.78 18.92
CA SER A 801 -34.12 9.65 18.02
C SER A 801 -33.71 9.51 16.54
N SER A 802 -34.60 9.05 15.65
CA SER A 802 -34.35 9.16 14.21
C SER A 802 -34.24 10.61 13.71
N GLN A 803 -34.68 11.58 14.52
CA GLN A 803 -34.35 12.98 14.29
C GLN A 803 -32.84 13.27 14.36
N THR A 804 -32.02 12.47 15.04
CA THR A 804 -30.60 12.81 15.34
C THR A 804 -29.58 12.31 14.33
N LEU A 805 -29.97 12.07 13.08
CA LEU A 805 -29.01 11.96 11.97
C LEU A 805 -29.24 13.08 10.97
N ASP A 806 -30.50 13.46 10.73
CA ASP A 806 -30.80 14.79 10.23
C ASP A 806 -30.33 15.85 11.24
N GLU A 807 -30.47 15.63 12.56
CA GLU A 807 -29.93 16.50 13.62
C GLU A 807 -28.49 16.12 14.03
N GLU A 808 -27.84 15.00 13.68
CA GLU A 808 -26.34 14.94 13.75
C GLU A 808 -25.70 15.56 12.48
N ALA A 809 -26.46 15.80 11.41
CA ALA A 809 -26.08 16.66 10.28
C ALA A 809 -26.48 18.14 10.46
N GLN A 810 -27.57 18.42 11.19
CA GLN A 810 -28.08 19.78 11.51
C GLN A 810 -27.70 20.25 12.93
N THR A 811 -27.10 19.41 13.80
CA THR A 811 -26.35 19.83 15.02
C THR A 811 -24.86 19.53 14.91
N ALA A 812 -24.39 19.13 13.72
CA ALA A 812 -23.11 19.60 13.23
C ALA A 812 -23.12 21.14 13.00
N ASP A 813 -24.28 21.80 13.09
CA ASP A 813 -24.33 23.25 13.27
C ASP A 813 -23.57 23.69 14.51
N THR A 814 -22.57 24.54 14.27
CA THR A 814 -21.75 25.24 15.25
C THR A 814 -20.98 24.34 16.22
N PRO A 815 -19.72 23.99 15.86
CA PRO A 815 -18.63 24.37 16.74
C PRO A 815 -18.80 25.86 17.14
N THR A 816 -19.31 26.12 18.34
CA THR A 816 -19.49 27.48 18.89
C THR A 816 -18.16 28.20 19.17
N ASN A 817 -17.04 27.57 18.81
CA ASN A 817 -15.68 28.12 18.83
C ASN A 817 -14.97 27.94 17.47
N GLU A 818 -15.71 27.78 16.36
CA GLU A 818 -15.13 27.93 15.02
C GLU A 818 -14.44 29.30 14.94
N PRO A 819 -13.14 29.38 14.63
CA PRO A 819 -12.50 30.67 14.45
C PRO A 819 -13.20 31.40 13.31
N LYS A 820 -13.75 32.60 13.57
CA LYS A 820 -14.43 33.46 12.56
C LYS A 820 -13.68 33.54 11.21
N LEU A 821 -12.37 33.41 11.32
CA LEU A 821 -11.36 33.41 10.30
C LEU A 821 -11.47 32.24 9.30
N ILE A 822 -11.73 31.01 9.76
CA ILE A 822 -11.97 29.85 8.88
C ILE A 822 -13.30 30.01 8.14
N ARG A 823 -14.35 30.43 8.83
CA ARG A 823 -15.65 30.69 8.20
C ARG A 823 -15.57 31.75 7.11
N ALA A 824 -14.83 32.84 7.35
CA ALA A 824 -14.59 33.87 6.34
C ALA A 824 -13.91 33.29 5.07
N PHE A 825 -12.96 32.36 5.22
CA PHE A 825 -12.36 31.66 4.09
C PHE A 825 -13.32 30.71 3.39
N GLN A 826 -14.09 29.89 4.14
CA GLN A 826 -15.08 28.99 3.56
C GLN A 826 -16.13 29.77 2.75
N LEU A 827 -16.62 30.90 3.27
CA LEU A 827 -17.53 31.81 2.56
C LEU A 827 -16.87 32.45 1.33
N THR A 828 -15.63 32.91 1.44
CA THR A 828 -14.86 33.46 0.30
C THR A 828 -14.64 32.40 -0.79
N ALA A 829 -14.33 31.17 -0.39
CA ALA A 829 -14.14 30.04 -1.29
C ALA A 829 -15.47 29.64 -1.93
N TRP A 830 -16.54 29.44 -1.16
CA TRP A 830 -17.89 29.17 -1.67
C TRP A 830 -18.31 30.20 -2.73
N TYR A 831 -18.02 31.48 -2.47
CA TYR A 831 -18.29 32.57 -3.40
C TYR A 831 -17.44 32.48 -4.68
N LYS A 832 -16.11 32.31 -4.57
CA LYS A 832 -15.22 32.26 -5.75
C LYS A 832 -15.40 31.00 -6.61
N PHE A 833 -15.58 29.84 -5.97
CA PHE A 833 -15.53 28.52 -6.61
C PHE A 833 -16.90 28.02 -7.12
N GLY A 834 -17.91 28.89 -7.17
CA GLY A 834 -19.18 28.60 -7.88
C GLY A 834 -20.37 29.44 -7.40
N GLY A 835 -20.51 29.63 -6.09
CA GLY A 835 -21.67 30.28 -5.47
C GLY A 835 -21.89 31.72 -5.95
N GLY A 836 -20.81 32.50 -6.09
CA GLY A 836 -20.87 33.87 -6.61
C GLY A 836 -21.34 33.92 -8.08
N GLN A 837 -20.97 32.93 -8.90
CA GLN A 837 -21.48 32.83 -10.28
C GLN A 837 -22.97 32.49 -10.30
N ILE A 838 -23.41 31.56 -9.46
CA ILE A 838 -24.82 31.16 -9.35
C ILE A 838 -25.67 32.38 -8.96
N LEU A 839 -25.27 33.12 -7.92
CA LEU A 839 -25.94 34.35 -7.49
C LEU A 839 -25.93 35.44 -8.57
N GLN A 840 -24.83 35.58 -9.32
CA GLN A 840 -24.73 36.53 -10.43
C GLN A 840 -25.63 36.16 -11.61
N GLN A 841 -25.67 34.88 -12.01
CA GLN A 841 -26.53 34.38 -13.10
C GLN A 841 -28.01 34.57 -12.74
N TRP A 842 -28.39 34.20 -11.53
CA TRP A 842 -29.72 34.43 -10.98
C TRP A 842 -30.16 35.89 -11.11
N SER A 843 -29.33 36.82 -10.63
CA SER A 843 -29.57 38.27 -10.70
C SER A 843 -29.73 38.77 -12.16
N GLN A 844 -28.96 38.24 -13.10
CA GLN A 844 -29.05 38.60 -14.52
C GLN A 844 -30.33 38.10 -15.20
N GLU A 845 -30.74 36.87 -14.92
CA GLU A 845 -31.95 36.25 -15.46
C GLU A 845 -33.21 36.92 -14.90
N LEU A 846 -33.23 37.22 -13.61
CA LEU A 846 -34.27 38.04 -13.00
C LEU A 846 -34.34 39.43 -13.63
N GLY A 847 -33.20 40.12 -13.76
CA GLY A 847 -33.16 41.44 -14.38
C GLY A 847 -33.66 41.42 -15.82
N ARG A 848 -33.48 40.30 -16.53
CA ARG A 848 -34.06 40.07 -17.87
C ARG A 848 -35.58 39.90 -17.81
N PHE A 849 -36.06 39.00 -16.94
CA PHE A 849 -37.49 38.78 -16.70
C PHE A 849 -38.24 40.08 -16.37
N GLY A 850 -37.73 40.86 -15.41
CA GLY A 850 -38.35 42.14 -15.01
C GLY A 850 -38.43 43.16 -16.14
N ARG A 851 -37.40 43.24 -17.01
CA ARG A 851 -37.43 44.10 -18.21
C ARG A 851 -38.46 43.62 -19.23
N HIS A 852 -38.50 42.33 -19.53
CA HIS A 852 -39.48 41.77 -20.47
C HIS A 852 -40.91 41.89 -19.95
N LEU A 853 -41.13 41.71 -18.64
CA LEU A 853 -42.43 41.91 -18.00
C LEU A 853 -42.90 43.37 -18.12
N GLY A 854 -42.04 44.34 -17.81
CA GLY A 854 -42.34 45.77 -17.98
C GLY A 854 -42.65 46.14 -19.43
N GLN A 855 -41.92 45.59 -20.39
CA GLN A 855 -42.18 45.77 -21.83
C GLN A 855 -43.49 45.11 -22.26
N ALA A 856 -43.82 43.92 -21.75
CA ALA A 856 -45.06 43.21 -22.03
C ALA A 856 -46.29 43.97 -21.49
N VAL A 857 -46.21 44.48 -20.26
CA VAL A 857 -47.27 45.29 -19.63
C VAL A 857 -47.49 46.61 -20.38
N THR A 858 -46.41 47.32 -20.76
CA THR A 858 -46.51 48.56 -21.53
C THR A 858 -47.00 48.34 -22.96
N ALA A 859 -46.69 47.20 -23.58
CA ALA A 859 -47.15 46.83 -24.91
C ALA A 859 -48.60 46.30 -24.97
N SER A 860 -49.19 45.91 -23.83
CA SER A 860 -50.57 45.39 -23.75
C SER A 860 -51.43 46.09 -22.69
N PRO A 861 -51.87 47.34 -22.94
CA PRO A 861 -52.72 48.11 -22.02
C PRO A 861 -54.08 47.46 -21.70
N SER A 862 -54.53 46.51 -22.53
CA SER A 862 -55.75 45.72 -22.33
C SER A 862 -55.57 44.54 -21.35
N GLY A 863 -54.36 44.29 -20.85
CA GLY A 863 -54.05 43.14 -20.00
C GLY A 863 -53.92 41.79 -20.74
N ILE A 864 -54.16 41.75 -22.05
CA ILE A 864 -54.06 40.54 -22.87
C ILE A 864 -52.67 40.51 -23.54
N LEU A 865 -51.79 39.63 -23.06
CA LEU A 865 -50.45 39.45 -23.63
C LEU A 865 -50.49 38.80 -25.03
N SER A 866 -49.60 39.24 -25.91
CA SER A 866 -49.41 38.59 -27.20
C SER A 866 -48.75 37.21 -27.05
N THR A 867 -48.97 36.31 -28.01
CA THR A 867 -48.34 34.98 -28.04
C THR A 867 -46.80 35.05 -27.98
N GLN A 868 -46.22 36.09 -28.59
CA GLN A 868 -44.79 36.38 -28.50
C GLN A 868 -44.38 36.67 -27.05
N TRP A 869 -45.06 37.60 -26.35
CA TRP A 869 -44.74 37.92 -24.95
C TRP A 869 -44.92 36.74 -24.00
N VAL A 870 -45.99 35.94 -24.18
CA VAL A 870 -46.19 34.70 -23.43
C VAL A 870 -45.02 33.73 -23.64
N SER A 871 -44.53 33.58 -24.88
CA SER A 871 -43.39 32.71 -25.17
C SER A 871 -42.07 33.22 -24.55
N THR A 872 -41.82 34.53 -24.55
CA THR A 872 -40.64 35.15 -23.92
C THR A 872 -40.65 34.98 -22.41
N LEU A 873 -41.76 35.34 -21.74
CA LEU A 873 -41.88 35.25 -20.29
C LEU A 873 -41.86 33.78 -19.80
N MET A 874 -42.41 32.86 -20.58
CA MET A 874 -42.31 31.42 -20.29
C MET A 874 -40.87 30.89 -20.46
N ALA A 875 -40.07 31.47 -21.36
CA ALA A 875 -38.65 31.13 -21.45
C ALA A 875 -37.88 31.68 -20.24
N ASP A 876 -38.06 32.96 -19.89
CA ASP A 876 -37.42 33.56 -18.72
C ASP A 876 -37.79 32.84 -17.41
N CYS A 877 -39.05 32.45 -17.20
CA CYS A 877 -39.45 31.68 -16.01
C CYS A 877 -38.88 30.25 -15.98
N ARG A 878 -38.49 29.67 -17.13
CA ARG A 878 -37.74 28.41 -17.18
C ARG A 878 -36.24 28.62 -16.96
N ASP A 879 -35.68 29.76 -17.36
CA ASP A 879 -34.31 30.14 -17.00
C ASP A 879 -34.20 30.26 -15.48
N LEU A 880 -35.13 31.01 -14.85
CA LEU A 880 -35.23 31.11 -13.40
C LEU A 880 -35.42 29.74 -12.71
N ASP A 881 -36.38 28.89 -13.12
CA ASP A 881 -36.53 27.56 -12.49
C ASP A 881 -35.25 26.71 -12.60
N ARG A 882 -34.52 26.79 -13.72
CA ARG A 882 -33.23 26.09 -13.89
C ARG A 882 -32.14 26.65 -12.98
N SER A 883 -32.01 27.96 -12.85
CA SER A 883 -30.99 28.58 -11.98
C SER A 883 -31.29 28.38 -10.50
N ALA A 884 -32.55 28.27 -10.08
CA ALA A 884 -32.91 27.95 -8.71
C ALA A 884 -32.46 26.52 -8.36
N ARG A 885 -32.76 25.56 -9.25
CA ARG A 885 -32.33 24.16 -9.10
C ARG A 885 -30.81 24.01 -9.15
N ALA A 886 -30.12 24.82 -9.96
CA ALA A 886 -28.66 24.84 -9.99
C ALA A 886 -28.05 25.41 -8.70
N ALA A 887 -28.74 26.34 -8.02
CA ALA A 887 -28.35 26.84 -6.70
C ALA A 887 -28.63 25.83 -5.58
N GLU A 888 -29.80 25.17 -5.62
CA GLU A 888 -30.19 24.08 -4.71
C GLU A 888 -29.26 22.87 -4.79
N ALA A 889 -28.76 22.56 -6.00
CA ALA A 889 -27.85 21.44 -6.26
C ALA A 889 -26.36 21.78 -6.05
N TYR A 890 -26.00 23.00 -5.61
CA TYR A 890 -24.62 23.36 -5.30
C TYR A 890 -24.31 23.13 -3.81
N PHE A 891 -23.06 23.37 -3.37
CA PHE A 891 -22.71 23.27 -1.96
C PHE A 891 -23.58 24.18 -1.08
N PRO A 892 -23.96 23.73 0.13
CA PRO A 892 -24.55 24.62 1.12
C PRO A 892 -23.58 25.75 1.47
N VAL A 893 -24.12 26.93 1.80
CA VAL A 893 -23.32 28.04 2.34
C VAL A 893 -22.73 27.60 3.68
N PRO A 894 -21.41 27.76 3.92
CA PRO A 894 -20.75 27.38 5.18
C PRO A 894 -21.00 28.38 6.32
N ASP A 895 -22.26 28.78 6.50
CA ASP A 895 -22.80 29.45 7.67
C ASP A 895 -24.29 29.10 7.75
N SER A 896 -24.74 28.47 8.84
CA SER A 896 -26.09 27.90 8.88
C SER A 896 -27.21 28.94 8.86
N ARG A 897 -26.94 30.17 9.34
CA ARG A 897 -27.90 31.28 9.28
C ARG A 897 -28.03 31.82 7.87
N LEU A 898 -26.91 32.00 7.16
CA LEU A 898 -26.93 32.40 5.75
C LEU A 898 -27.52 31.31 4.87
N GLN A 899 -27.20 30.04 5.12
CA GLN A 899 -27.75 28.89 4.41
C GLN A 899 -29.26 28.76 4.58
N LEU A 900 -29.80 28.91 5.79
CA LEU A 900 -31.24 28.82 6.03
C LEU A 900 -32.00 29.92 5.26
N ASN A 901 -31.51 31.17 5.31
CA ASN A 901 -32.11 32.28 4.55
C ASN A 901 -32.02 32.06 3.03
N LEU A 902 -30.87 31.61 2.53
CA LEU A 902 -30.65 31.39 1.11
C LEU A 902 -31.47 30.20 0.58
N ALA A 903 -31.50 29.08 1.31
CA ALA A 903 -32.28 27.89 0.96
C ALA A 903 -33.79 28.20 0.93
N GLN A 904 -34.30 28.96 1.91
CA GLN A 904 -35.69 29.44 1.87
C GLN A 904 -35.96 30.27 0.62
N ALA A 905 -35.10 31.26 0.32
CA ALA A 905 -35.30 32.15 -0.82
C ALA A 905 -35.18 31.43 -2.18
N ILE A 906 -34.28 30.45 -2.30
CA ILE A 906 -34.18 29.57 -3.48
C ILE A 906 -35.45 28.73 -3.63
N ALA A 907 -35.96 28.14 -2.55
CA ALA A 907 -37.17 27.30 -2.59
C ALA A 907 -38.43 28.12 -2.93
N GLU A 908 -38.59 29.32 -2.36
CA GLU A 908 -39.66 30.26 -2.73
C GLU A 908 -39.56 30.63 -4.22
N ALA A 909 -38.37 30.98 -4.70
CA ALA A 909 -38.15 31.37 -6.08
C ALA A 909 -38.35 30.22 -7.09
N ALA A 910 -37.94 28.99 -6.76
CA ALA A 910 -38.19 27.80 -7.57
C ALA A 910 -39.71 27.54 -7.71
N ASN A 911 -40.45 27.65 -6.60
CA ASN A 911 -41.90 27.51 -6.59
C ASN A 911 -42.58 28.62 -7.41
N ALA A 912 -42.13 29.87 -7.29
CA ALA A 912 -42.64 30.99 -8.06
C ALA A 912 -42.35 30.84 -9.57
N ALA A 913 -41.14 30.45 -9.96
CA ALA A 913 -40.75 30.22 -11.36
C ALA A 913 -41.51 29.04 -12.01
N SER A 914 -41.70 27.94 -11.26
CA SER A 914 -42.53 26.80 -11.68
C SER A 914 -44.00 27.21 -11.86
N THR A 915 -44.53 28.04 -10.95
CA THR A 915 -45.92 28.53 -10.99
C THR A 915 -46.12 29.54 -12.12
N CYS A 916 -45.16 30.43 -12.38
CA CYS A 916 -45.14 31.30 -13.56
C CYS A 916 -45.22 30.49 -14.86
N THR A 917 -44.39 29.43 -14.97
CA THR A 917 -44.37 28.58 -16.17
C THR A 917 -45.71 27.87 -16.39
N LYS A 918 -46.32 27.32 -15.34
CA LYS A 918 -47.62 26.62 -15.41
C LYS A 918 -48.78 27.57 -15.71
N SER A 919 -48.84 28.72 -15.06
CA SER A 919 -49.89 29.72 -15.25
C SER A 919 -49.89 30.31 -16.66
N LEU A 920 -48.71 30.62 -17.23
CA LEU A 920 -48.58 31.04 -18.63
C LEU A 920 -49.01 29.95 -19.63
N GLN A 921 -48.81 28.67 -19.31
CA GLN A 921 -49.29 27.55 -20.14
C GLN A 921 -50.81 27.35 -20.06
N GLN A 922 -51.41 27.65 -18.92
CA GLN A 922 -52.84 27.45 -18.65
C GLN A 922 -53.70 28.70 -18.97
N GLY A 923 -53.07 29.86 -19.17
CA GLY A 923 -53.77 31.15 -19.33
C GLY A 923 -54.29 31.73 -18.00
N ASP A 924 -53.78 31.27 -16.86
CA ASP A 924 -54.22 31.69 -15.53
C ASP A 924 -53.53 33.00 -15.12
N GLY A 925 -54.14 34.13 -15.51
CA GLY A 925 -53.67 35.47 -15.16
C GLY A 925 -53.50 35.72 -13.65
N PRO A 926 -54.49 35.38 -12.80
CA PRO A 926 -54.34 35.49 -11.35
C PRO A 926 -53.17 34.68 -10.76
N ALA A 927 -53.00 33.42 -11.15
CA ALA A 927 -51.88 32.60 -10.68
C ALA A 927 -50.52 33.11 -11.21
N PHE A 928 -50.48 33.62 -12.45
CA PHE A 928 -49.30 34.28 -12.99
C PHE A 928 -48.93 35.53 -12.18
N MET A 929 -49.88 36.43 -11.93
CA MET A 929 -49.64 37.64 -11.13
C MET A 929 -49.22 37.33 -9.70
N SER A 930 -49.80 36.29 -9.08
CA SER A 930 -49.38 35.82 -7.75
C SER A 930 -47.93 35.33 -7.75
N ALA A 931 -47.54 34.50 -8.72
CA ALA A 931 -46.17 34.02 -8.86
C ALA A 931 -45.19 35.18 -9.10
N VAL A 932 -45.58 36.13 -9.96
CA VAL A 932 -44.80 37.34 -10.26
C VAL A 932 -44.64 38.24 -9.03
N SER A 933 -45.63 38.34 -8.15
CA SER A 933 -45.50 39.13 -6.92
C SER A 933 -44.54 38.53 -5.88
N THR A 934 -44.37 37.21 -5.86
CA THR A 934 -43.42 36.55 -4.93
C THR A 934 -41.97 36.63 -5.40
N ILE A 935 -41.73 36.75 -6.71
CA ILE A 935 -40.38 36.80 -7.29
C ILE A 935 -39.51 37.94 -6.70
N PRO A 936 -40.01 39.20 -6.56
CA PRO A 936 -39.27 40.28 -5.89
C PRO A 936 -38.90 40.01 -4.43
N ASP A 937 -39.79 39.42 -3.63
CA ASP A 937 -39.56 39.20 -2.19
C ASP A 937 -38.40 38.20 -1.97
N SER A 938 -38.40 37.09 -2.72
CA SER A 938 -37.30 36.12 -2.71
C SER A 938 -35.98 36.73 -3.20
N VAL A 939 -36.05 37.76 -4.05
CA VAL A 939 -34.86 38.47 -4.57
C VAL A 939 -34.26 39.40 -3.53
N ASP A 940 -35.06 40.10 -2.74
CA ASP A 940 -34.55 40.92 -1.65
C ASP A 940 -33.88 40.05 -0.58
N HIS A 941 -34.41 38.85 -0.31
CA HIS A 941 -33.75 37.84 0.52
C HIS A 941 -32.41 37.35 -0.08
N ILE A 942 -32.35 37.04 -1.38
CA ILE A 942 -31.11 36.62 -2.06
C ILE A 942 -30.08 37.77 -2.11
N ASN A 943 -30.50 39.00 -2.38
CA ASN A 943 -29.62 40.16 -2.40
C ASN A 943 -29.08 40.47 -1.00
N ALA A 944 -29.89 40.33 0.05
CA ALA A 944 -29.44 40.46 1.43
C ALA A 944 -28.39 39.39 1.79
N ALA A 945 -28.62 38.12 1.41
CA ALA A 945 -27.66 37.04 1.61
C ALA A 945 -26.34 37.29 0.83
N TYR A 946 -26.43 37.67 -0.45
CA TYR A 946 -25.28 38.04 -1.28
C TYR A 946 -24.49 39.21 -0.66
N SER A 947 -25.18 40.26 -0.20
CA SER A 947 -24.56 41.42 0.45
C SER A 947 -23.89 41.07 1.78
N ALA A 948 -24.46 40.15 2.57
CA ALA A 948 -23.85 39.65 3.80
C ALA A 948 -22.57 38.86 3.50
N ILE A 949 -22.65 37.82 2.66
CA ILE A 949 -21.50 36.99 2.23
C ILE A 949 -20.37 37.88 1.67
N LYS A 950 -20.74 38.83 0.81
CA LYS A 950 -19.77 39.76 0.22
C LYS A 950 -19.17 40.72 1.24
N THR A 951 -19.95 41.23 2.20
CA THR A 951 -19.45 42.16 3.20
C THR A 951 -18.48 41.48 4.16
N GLU A 952 -18.75 40.25 4.59
CA GLU A 952 -17.81 39.46 5.39
C GLU A 952 -16.51 39.15 4.60
N THR A 953 -16.65 38.83 3.31
CA THR A 953 -15.50 38.64 2.40
C THR A 953 -14.68 39.94 2.23
N ASP A 954 -15.33 41.08 1.98
CA ASP A 954 -14.69 42.38 1.76
C ASP A 954 -14.11 42.97 3.06
N GLU A 955 -14.70 42.70 4.23
CA GLU A 955 -14.15 43.06 5.54
C GLU A 955 -12.89 42.24 5.84
N TYR A 956 -12.93 40.93 5.60
CA TYR A 956 -11.76 40.07 5.71
C TYR A 956 -10.61 40.54 4.81
N ALA A 957 -10.88 40.78 3.52
CA ALA A 957 -9.90 41.23 2.53
C ALA A 957 -9.34 42.67 2.75
N ARG A 958 -9.85 43.40 3.74
CA ARG A 958 -9.30 44.70 4.20
C ARG A 958 -8.56 44.62 5.53
N SER A 959 -8.65 43.48 6.22
CA SER A 959 -8.04 43.26 7.54
C SER A 959 -6.64 42.66 7.49
N ASN A 960 -6.24 42.14 6.32
CA ASN A 960 -4.94 41.57 6.00
C ASN A 960 -4.38 42.20 4.70
#